data_AF-A0A3D4EAD8-F1
#
_entry.id   AF-A0A3D4EAD8-F1
#
_cell.length_a   1.000
_cell.length_b   1.000
_cell.length_c   1.000
_cell.angle_alpha   90.00
_cell.angle_beta   90.00
_cell.angle_gamma   90.00
#
_symmetry.space_group_name_H-M   'P 1'
#
loop_
_entity.id
_entity.type
_entity.pdbx_description
1 polymer ?
#
loop_
_entity_poly.entity_id
_entity_poly.type
_entity_poly.pdbx_seq_one_letter_code
_entity_poly.pdbx_strand_id
1 'polypeptide(L)'
;LKTYADKELKDAKDWMTATFMTLKQYDSIVVKIGGLNSQIAGLNSSLTDLENRLAEKYPIDLADASDSIKSKLGDVVAELNERLDNEAKAITESYTAAIAKARDAIEEAWKASLKKSIDDCEASMKQWVNETLTGYWTIEEVKAELEAQMADIQGQLEAKKTFLNGLINANVGDLKALNDKLAELDGAVAQNAADLKTFENDLAQAKIDLTNAYTAAINDAVTKFEGSFPDEIKTRISSVNSDLDKKKTEIESKVSSFETSVGGLEAKLSEFLNASQASRIQSVSWFPTSTDGKETLYYDKGDKDFPGSENYRYIKFRFEVRPATEAANITAELLSARLLYTKTRAAAGDVEELDITDFSNASGVITVTIDASKVDKDVIDKKISASVAVAVGNVSTKYVPLKAQALGDPLIRYETTDGKMLPDSEIKGVRAIDKIGFFCTREHTYGRIDFIGEIGELDLNIGRDTWEGATMKKIKVCRDVAMYKSGGFGIFQNQYKLEFADLEKLDVSKVDNFARMFMECTHLADLRISSWTPKPQNMARAFEHCQSLKELDLSKWDVSEVEYVKKLFYNCASLKKVTLNGWKLANFNKKITDYTRKEREEHVFSGINCRNRDFYIYVKNCDDKTTVETVKRWVDNSQIAGGEPLNKGLCKIITN
;
A
#
# COMPACT_ATOMS: atom_id res chain seq x y z
N LEU A 1 -33.24 -131.52 -73.99
CA LEU A 1 -34.40 -131.26 -74.89
C LEU A 1 -35.73 -131.73 -74.32
N LYS A 2 -35.93 -132.97 -73.85
CA LYS A 2 -37.09 -133.25 -72.94
C LYS A 2 -36.95 -132.51 -71.59
N THR A 3 -35.75 -132.43 -71.02
CA THR A 3 -35.37 -131.53 -69.90
C THR A 3 -35.27 -130.03 -70.28
N TYR A 4 -35.58 -129.65 -71.52
CA TYR A 4 -35.71 -128.23 -71.92
C TYR A 4 -37.18 -127.91 -72.28
N ALA A 5 -37.93 -128.86 -72.84
CA ALA A 5 -39.38 -128.79 -73.02
C ALA A 5 -40.16 -128.95 -71.70
N ASP A 6 -39.66 -129.74 -70.73
CA ASP A 6 -40.20 -129.80 -69.35
C ASP A 6 -39.71 -128.63 -68.47
N LYS A 7 -38.78 -127.80 -68.97
CA LYS A 7 -38.31 -126.56 -68.33
C LYS A 7 -38.98 -125.29 -68.90
N GLU A 8 -39.63 -125.36 -70.07
CA GLU A 8 -40.28 -124.21 -70.74
C GLU A 8 -41.80 -124.38 -70.95
N LEU A 9 -42.44 -125.48 -70.51
CA LEU A 9 -43.90 -125.69 -70.69
C LEU A 9 -44.67 -126.23 -69.48
N LYS A 10 -44.10 -126.15 -68.26
CA LYS A 10 -44.80 -126.49 -67.01
C LYS A 10 -45.79 -125.40 -66.59
N ASP A 11 -45.47 -124.13 -66.84
CA ASP A 11 -46.24 -123.00 -66.31
C ASP A 11 -47.60 -122.81 -67.03
N ALA A 12 -47.71 -123.22 -68.30
CA ALA A 12 -48.95 -123.08 -69.07
C ALA A 12 -50.02 -124.14 -68.72
N LYS A 13 -49.64 -125.27 -68.09
CA LYS A 13 -50.56 -126.36 -67.76
C LYS A 13 -51.17 -126.22 -66.35
N ASP A 14 -50.46 -125.59 -65.43
CA ASP A 14 -51.00 -125.16 -64.12
C ASP A 14 -51.99 -124.00 -64.30
N TRP A 15 -51.74 -123.13 -65.29
CA TRP A 15 -52.60 -122.00 -65.62
C TRP A 15 -53.99 -122.40 -66.14
N MET A 16 -54.18 -123.55 -66.81
CA MET A 16 -55.48 -123.86 -67.44
C MET A 16 -56.44 -124.70 -66.58
N THR A 17 -55.93 -125.53 -65.67
CA THR A 17 -56.78 -126.38 -64.79
C THR A 17 -57.27 -125.62 -63.54
N ALA A 18 -56.61 -124.51 -63.18
CA ALA A 18 -57.05 -123.62 -62.09
C ALA A 18 -58.04 -122.52 -62.54
N THR A 19 -58.28 -122.36 -63.84
CA THR A 19 -58.86 -121.12 -64.41
C THR A 19 -60.39 -121.08 -64.54
N PHE A 20 -61.16 -122.10 -64.13
CA PHE A 20 -62.63 -121.93 -64.05
C PHE A 20 -63.24 -122.46 -62.73
N MET A 21 -63.55 -121.49 -61.87
CA MET A 21 -64.27 -121.59 -60.58
C MET A 21 -65.77 -121.92 -60.78
N THR A 22 -66.36 -122.70 -59.86
CA THR A 22 -67.80 -123.06 -59.86
C THR A 22 -68.58 -122.27 -58.79
N LEU A 23 -69.89 -122.10 -59.00
CA LEU A 23 -70.84 -121.23 -58.26
C LEU A 23 -70.66 -121.10 -56.73
N LYS A 24 -70.13 -122.12 -56.04
CA LYS A 24 -69.83 -122.06 -54.59
C LYS A 24 -68.81 -120.98 -54.21
N GLN A 25 -67.91 -120.60 -55.11
CA GLN A 25 -66.94 -119.54 -54.86
C GLN A 25 -67.56 -118.13 -54.97
N TYR A 26 -68.67 -117.97 -55.71
CA TYR A 26 -69.35 -116.68 -55.86
C TYR A 26 -70.09 -116.24 -54.57
N ASP A 27 -70.81 -117.17 -53.92
CA ASP A 27 -71.52 -116.86 -52.65
C ASP A 27 -70.56 -116.51 -51.50
N SER A 28 -69.35 -117.09 -51.49
CA SER A 28 -68.33 -116.73 -50.51
C SER A 28 -67.81 -115.30 -50.68
N ILE A 29 -67.80 -114.78 -51.91
CA ILE A 29 -67.37 -113.40 -52.20
C ILE A 29 -68.45 -112.39 -51.78
N VAL A 30 -69.74 -112.71 -51.99
CA VAL A 30 -70.85 -111.82 -51.60
C VAL A 30 -70.92 -111.63 -50.08
N VAL A 31 -70.71 -112.69 -49.28
CA VAL A 31 -70.64 -112.59 -47.82
C VAL A 31 -69.43 -111.75 -47.37
N LYS A 32 -68.28 -111.87 -48.04
CA LYS A 32 -67.09 -111.05 -47.76
C LYS A 32 -67.31 -109.56 -48.11
N ILE A 33 -68.07 -109.24 -49.16
CA ILE A 33 -68.42 -107.86 -49.53
C ILE A 33 -69.38 -107.24 -48.49
N GLY A 34 -70.33 -108.00 -47.95
CA GLY A 34 -71.16 -107.56 -46.81
C GLY A 34 -70.34 -107.26 -45.55
N GLY A 35 -69.30 -108.06 -45.28
CA GLY A 35 -68.34 -107.83 -44.19
C GLY A 35 -67.50 -106.56 -44.39
N LEU A 36 -67.04 -106.29 -45.62
CA LEU A 36 -66.29 -105.07 -45.95
C LEU A 36 -67.14 -103.79 -45.80
N ASN A 37 -68.42 -103.82 -46.18
CA ASN A 37 -69.31 -102.66 -45.98
C ASN A 37 -69.53 -102.33 -44.49
N SER A 38 -69.59 -103.33 -43.62
CA SER A 38 -69.68 -103.11 -42.17
C SER A 38 -68.39 -102.50 -41.60
N GLN A 39 -67.22 -102.88 -42.14
CA GLN A 39 -65.94 -102.27 -41.75
C GLN A 39 -65.80 -100.82 -42.22
N ILE A 40 -66.28 -100.49 -43.43
CA ILE A 40 -66.30 -99.11 -43.95
C ILE A 40 -67.22 -98.22 -43.09
N ALA A 41 -68.39 -98.72 -42.68
CA ALA A 41 -69.27 -97.99 -41.77
C ALA A 41 -68.60 -97.71 -40.41
N GLY A 42 -67.85 -98.68 -39.87
CA GLY A 42 -67.06 -98.51 -38.64
C GLY A 42 -65.92 -97.50 -38.79
N LEU A 43 -65.24 -97.48 -39.94
CA LEU A 43 -64.20 -96.49 -40.25
C LEU A 43 -64.77 -95.09 -40.39
N ASN A 44 -65.91 -94.90 -41.06
CA ASN A 44 -66.56 -93.60 -41.16
C ASN A 44 -67.03 -93.08 -39.80
N SER A 45 -67.59 -93.95 -38.95
CA SER A 45 -67.94 -93.54 -37.58
C SER A 45 -66.71 -93.14 -36.76
N SER A 46 -65.58 -93.83 -36.95
CA SER A 46 -64.32 -93.49 -36.28
C SER A 46 -63.72 -92.19 -36.82
N LEU A 47 -63.87 -91.92 -38.12
CA LEU A 47 -63.43 -90.67 -38.74
C LEU A 47 -64.26 -89.48 -38.24
N THR A 48 -65.59 -89.62 -38.16
CA THR A 48 -66.47 -88.60 -37.59
C THR A 48 -66.18 -88.36 -36.10
N ASP A 49 -65.88 -89.40 -35.31
CA ASP A 49 -65.45 -89.22 -33.92
C ASP A 49 -64.10 -88.47 -33.83
N LEU A 50 -63.16 -88.78 -34.72
CA LEU A 50 -61.88 -88.08 -34.79
C LEU A 50 -62.06 -86.61 -35.19
N GLU A 51 -62.92 -86.33 -36.19
CA GLU A 51 -63.27 -84.98 -36.63
C GLU A 51 -63.94 -84.17 -35.51
N ASN A 52 -64.88 -84.76 -34.76
CA ASN A 52 -65.51 -84.11 -33.61
C ASN A 52 -64.50 -83.85 -32.48
N ARG A 53 -63.60 -84.79 -32.20
CA ARG A 53 -62.54 -84.59 -31.21
C ARG A 53 -61.57 -83.48 -31.63
N LEU A 54 -61.28 -83.34 -32.92
CA LEU A 54 -60.40 -82.28 -33.44
C LEU A 54 -61.08 -80.91 -33.46
N ALA A 55 -62.37 -80.86 -33.81
CA ALA A 55 -63.12 -79.61 -34.00
C ALA A 55 -63.67 -79.05 -32.69
N GLU A 56 -64.10 -79.90 -31.74
CA GLU A 56 -64.77 -79.45 -30.52
C GLU A 56 -63.88 -79.63 -29.28
N LYS A 57 -63.29 -80.80 -29.09
CA LYS A 57 -62.60 -81.13 -27.83
C LYS A 57 -61.17 -80.56 -27.77
N TYR A 58 -60.40 -80.71 -28.85
CA TYR A 58 -59.00 -80.27 -28.88
C TYR A 58 -58.82 -78.77 -28.62
N PRO A 59 -59.65 -77.86 -29.18
CA PRO A 59 -59.55 -76.43 -28.87
C PRO A 59 -59.90 -76.11 -27.42
N ILE A 60 -60.87 -76.82 -26.83
CA ILE A 60 -61.26 -76.65 -25.42
C ILE A 60 -60.13 -77.13 -24.51
N ASP A 61 -59.60 -78.33 -24.73
CA ASP A 61 -58.48 -78.87 -23.93
C ASP A 61 -57.24 -77.97 -24.04
N LEU A 62 -56.99 -77.37 -25.22
CA LEU A 62 -55.89 -76.42 -25.43
C LEU A 62 -56.14 -75.08 -24.75
N ALA A 63 -57.39 -74.58 -24.76
CA ALA A 63 -57.79 -73.37 -24.05
C ALA A 63 -57.68 -73.55 -22.53
N ASP A 64 -58.18 -74.67 -21.99
CA ASP A 64 -58.08 -75.02 -20.57
C ASP A 64 -56.62 -75.17 -20.12
N ALA A 65 -55.78 -75.81 -20.94
CA ALA A 65 -54.34 -75.88 -20.66
C ALA A 65 -53.67 -74.50 -20.70
N SER A 66 -54.03 -73.66 -21.68
CA SER A 66 -53.54 -72.29 -21.82
C SER A 66 -53.95 -71.41 -20.63
N ASP A 67 -55.21 -71.51 -20.20
CA ASP A 67 -55.73 -70.75 -19.07
C ASP A 67 -55.18 -71.25 -17.73
N SER A 68 -54.95 -72.56 -17.59
CA SER A 68 -54.23 -73.12 -16.44
C SER A 68 -52.78 -72.61 -16.37
N ILE A 69 -52.08 -72.52 -17.51
CA ILE A 69 -50.73 -71.93 -17.59
C ILE A 69 -50.76 -70.44 -17.27
N LYS A 70 -51.73 -69.68 -17.79
CA LYS A 70 -51.89 -68.26 -17.48
C LYS A 70 -52.17 -68.02 -16.00
N SER A 71 -53.03 -68.84 -15.38
CA SER A 71 -53.30 -68.76 -13.94
C SER A 71 -52.03 -68.99 -13.14
N LYS A 72 -51.29 -70.07 -13.41
CA LYS A 72 -50.02 -70.36 -12.73
C LYS A 72 -48.98 -69.27 -12.96
N LEU A 73 -48.92 -68.69 -14.15
CA LEU A 73 -48.03 -67.56 -14.44
C LEU A 73 -48.46 -66.32 -13.66
N GLY A 74 -49.76 -66.06 -13.56
CA GLY A 74 -50.33 -65.00 -12.72
C GLY A 74 -49.99 -65.16 -11.24
N ASP A 75 -50.10 -66.39 -10.72
CA ASP A 75 -49.75 -66.71 -9.33
C ASP A 75 -48.25 -66.50 -9.07
N VAL A 76 -47.38 -66.98 -9.97
CA VAL A 76 -45.93 -66.78 -9.86
C VAL A 76 -45.55 -65.30 -9.95
N VAL A 77 -46.19 -64.53 -10.83
CA VAL A 77 -45.96 -63.09 -10.94
C VAL A 77 -46.44 -62.35 -9.69
N ALA A 78 -47.59 -62.72 -9.12
CA ALA A 78 -48.09 -62.14 -7.88
C ALA A 78 -47.13 -62.43 -6.71
N GLU A 79 -46.64 -63.67 -6.58
CA GLU A 79 -45.72 -64.09 -5.53
C GLU A 79 -44.33 -63.41 -5.68
N LEU A 80 -43.85 -63.24 -6.92
CA LEU A 80 -42.63 -62.46 -7.20
C LEU A 80 -42.81 -60.99 -6.86
N ASN A 81 -43.94 -60.37 -7.21
CA ASN A 81 -44.21 -58.97 -6.88
C ASN A 81 -44.31 -58.77 -5.37
N GLU A 82 -44.98 -59.67 -4.64
CA GLU A 82 -45.05 -59.60 -3.18
C GLU A 82 -43.66 -59.74 -2.54
N ARG A 83 -42.80 -60.63 -3.05
CA ARG A 83 -41.41 -60.72 -2.60
C ARG A 83 -40.61 -59.47 -2.91
N LEU A 84 -40.78 -58.89 -4.11
CA LEU A 84 -40.10 -57.67 -4.52
C LEU A 84 -40.53 -56.49 -3.65
N ASP A 85 -41.82 -56.35 -3.36
CA ASP A 85 -42.37 -55.32 -2.49
C ASP A 85 -41.89 -55.49 -1.06
N ASN A 86 -41.82 -56.73 -0.55
CA ASN A 86 -41.29 -57.02 0.77
C ASN A 86 -39.79 -56.74 0.88
N GLU A 87 -38.98 -57.09 -0.13
CA GLU A 87 -37.56 -56.74 -0.17
C GLU A 87 -37.34 -55.23 -0.31
N ALA A 88 -38.10 -54.56 -1.17
CA ALA A 88 -38.06 -53.11 -1.32
C ALA A 88 -38.42 -52.39 -0.02
N LYS A 89 -39.44 -52.89 0.70
CA LYS A 89 -39.84 -52.40 2.02
C LYS A 89 -38.74 -52.64 3.05
N ALA A 90 -38.16 -53.84 3.10
CA ALA A 90 -37.08 -54.17 4.04
C ALA A 90 -35.81 -53.33 3.79
N ILE A 91 -35.45 -53.10 2.52
CA ILE A 91 -34.34 -52.21 2.14
C ILE A 91 -34.65 -50.78 2.56
N THR A 92 -35.87 -50.30 2.29
CA THR A 92 -36.30 -48.94 2.67
C THR A 92 -36.24 -48.76 4.19
N GLU A 93 -36.80 -49.70 4.96
CA GLU A 93 -36.77 -49.68 6.43
C GLU A 93 -35.34 -49.73 6.96
N SER A 94 -34.47 -50.57 6.38
CA SER A 94 -33.06 -50.65 6.76
C SER A 94 -32.30 -49.35 6.46
N TYR A 95 -32.52 -48.75 5.29
CA TYR A 95 -31.90 -47.47 4.93
C TYR A 95 -32.41 -46.32 5.81
N THR A 96 -33.73 -46.26 6.06
CA THR A 96 -34.32 -45.26 6.96
C THR A 96 -33.78 -45.42 8.38
N ALA A 97 -33.64 -46.64 8.89
CA ALA A 97 -33.05 -46.90 10.20
C ALA A 97 -31.56 -46.53 10.26
N ALA A 98 -30.80 -46.82 9.21
CA ALA A 98 -29.39 -46.44 9.11
C ALA A 98 -29.22 -44.91 9.06
N ILE A 99 -30.06 -44.21 8.29
CA ILE A 99 -30.07 -42.75 8.22
C ILE A 99 -30.47 -42.15 9.58
N ALA A 100 -31.49 -42.68 10.25
CA ALA A 100 -31.88 -42.24 11.58
C ALA A 100 -30.73 -42.42 12.57
N LYS A 101 -30.07 -43.59 12.59
CA LYS A 101 -28.94 -43.86 13.46
C LYS A 101 -27.73 -42.96 13.17
N ALA A 102 -27.46 -42.67 11.90
CA ALA A 102 -26.40 -41.73 11.51
C ALA A 102 -26.74 -40.30 11.93
N ARG A 103 -28.00 -39.87 11.74
CA ARG A 103 -28.48 -38.56 12.18
C ARG A 103 -28.37 -38.43 13.69
N ASP A 104 -28.82 -39.42 14.45
CA ASP A 104 -28.77 -39.41 15.91
C ASP A 104 -27.31 -39.41 16.40
N ALA A 105 -26.42 -40.16 15.76
CA ALA A 105 -24.98 -40.15 16.08
C ALA A 105 -24.32 -38.79 15.77
N ILE A 106 -24.70 -38.16 14.65
CA ILE A 106 -24.26 -36.80 14.29
C ILE A 106 -24.80 -35.80 15.29
N GLU A 107 -26.07 -35.88 15.68
CA GLU A 107 -26.70 -34.98 16.62
C GLU A 107 -26.09 -35.10 18.03
N GLU A 108 -25.81 -36.32 18.49
CA GLU A 108 -25.09 -36.56 19.75
C GLU A 108 -23.64 -36.04 19.68
N ALA A 109 -22.92 -36.26 18.56
CA ALA A 109 -21.58 -35.72 18.38
C ALA A 109 -21.59 -34.18 18.33
N TRP A 110 -22.59 -33.58 17.68
CA TRP A 110 -22.77 -32.13 17.63
C TRP A 110 -23.15 -31.57 19.00
N LYS A 111 -24.07 -32.19 19.73
CA LYS A 111 -24.43 -31.80 21.10
C LYS A 111 -23.24 -31.93 22.05
N ALA A 112 -22.45 -32.99 21.95
CA ALA A 112 -21.24 -33.17 22.74
C ALA A 112 -20.17 -32.12 22.39
N SER A 113 -20.01 -31.79 21.11
CA SER A 113 -19.09 -30.74 20.64
C SER A 113 -19.55 -29.35 21.07
N LEU A 114 -20.83 -29.02 20.91
CA LEU A 114 -21.43 -27.77 21.40
C LEU A 114 -21.34 -27.67 22.91
N LYS A 115 -21.66 -28.74 23.64
CA LYS A 115 -21.53 -28.81 25.09
C LYS A 115 -20.09 -28.59 25.52
N LYS A 116 -19.13 -29.26 24.89
CA LYS A 116 -17.71 -29.05 25.16
C LYS A 116 -17.28 -27.61 24.87
N SER A 117 -17.72 -27.04 23.76
CA SER A 117 -17.41 -25.66 23.39
C SER A 117 -18.04 -24.65 24.37
N ILE A 118 -19.26 -24.93 24.86
CA ILE A 118 -19.92 -24.16 25.92
C ILE A 118 -19.18 -24.32 27.26
N ASP A 119 -18.81 -25.54 27.64
CA ASP A 119 -18.07 -25.83 28.88
C ASP A 119 -16.66 -25.20 28.83
N ASP A 120 -15.97 -25.23 27.69
CA ASP A 120 -14.67 -24.59 27.45
C ASP A 120 -14.81 -23.05 27.46
N CYS A 121 -15.90 -22.52 26.90
CA CYS A 121 -16.22 -21.09 26.95
C CYS A 121 -16.58 -20.66 28.37
N GLU A 122 -17.35 -21.46 29.12
CA GLU A 122 -17.69 -21.22 30.52
C GLU A 122 -16.44 -21.30 31.41
N ALA A 123 -15.54 -22.25 31.17
CA ALA A 123 -14.26 -22.35 31.85
C ALA A 123 -13.36 -21.14 31.53
N SER A 124 -13.29 -20.72 30.26
CA SER A 124 -12.55 -19.53 29.83
C SER A 124 -13.17 -18.26 30.40
N MET A 125 -14.50 -18.17 30.49
CA MET A 125 -15.22 -17.04 31.10
C MET A 125 -15.05 -17.04 32.61
N LYS A 126 -15.07 -18.19 33.30
CA LYS A 126 -14.79 -18.29 34.74
C LYS A 126 -13.34 -17.96 35.04
N GLN A 127 -12.39 -18.41 34.21
CA GLN A 127 -10.99 -18.04 34.32
C GLN A 127 -10.80 -16.55 34.07
N TRP A 128 -11.38 -16.00 33.00
CA TRP A 128 -11.36 -14.57 32.71
C TRP A 128 -12.00 -13.75 33.84
N VAL A 129 -13.18 -14.15 34.34
CA VAL A 129 -13.85 -13.51 35.48
C VAL A 129 -13.01 -13.62 36.74
N ASN A 130 -12.38 -14.76 37.03
CA ASN A 130 -11.53 -14.92 38.21
C ASN A 130 -10.22 -14.14 38.10
N GLU A 131 -9.56 -14.11 36.93
CA GLU A 131 -8.36 -13.31 36.66
C GLU A 131 -8.69 -11.82 36.71
N THR A 132 -9.87 -11.44 36.20
CA THR A 132 -10.40 -10.08 36.23
C THR A 132 -10.82 -9.66 37.65
N LEU A 133 -11.38 -10.58 38.46
CA LEU A 133 -11.76 -10.36 39.87
C LEU A 133 -10.59 -10.42 40.84
N THR A 134 -9.51 -11.16 40.57
CA THR A 134 -8.23 -11.01 41.30
C THR A 134 -7.56 -9.67 41.00
N GLY A 135 -7.98 -8.99 39.94
CA GLY A 135 -7.64 -7.59 39.65
C GLY A 135 -8.55 -6.56 40.35
N TYR A 136 -9.64 -6.98 40.99
CA TYR A 136 -10.52 -6.10 41.77
C TYR A 136 -10.25 -6.29 43.26
N TRP A 137 -9.78 -5.20 43.86
CA TRP A 137 -9.57 -5.06 45.29
C TRP A 137 -10.86 -5.45 46.04
N THR A 138 -10.74 -6.22 47.13
CA THR A 138 -11.86 -6.48 48.06
C THR A 138 -12.47 -5.15 48.52
N ILE A 139 -13.73 -5.15 49.00
CA ILE A 139 -14.36 -3.90 49.52
C ILE A 139 -13.46 -3.21 50.58
N GLU A 140 -12.71 -4.00 51.34
CA GLU A 140 -11.76 -3.53 52.35
C GLU A 140 -10.52 -2.88 51.72
N GLU A 141 -9.98 -3.47 50.65
CA GLU A 141 -8.88 -2.89 49.88
C GLU A 141 -9.36 -1.64 49.12
N VAL A 142 -10.49 -1.68 48.41
CA VAL A 142 -11.06 -0.50 47.71
C VAL A 142 -11.26 0.65 48.68
N LYS A 143 -11.70 0.37 49.90
CA LYS A 143 -11.84 1.37 50.97
C LYS A 143 -10.47 1.91 51.40
N ALA A 144 -9.47 1.05 51.60
CA ALA A 144 -8.11 1.48 51.95
C ALA A 144 -7.47 2.34 50.83
N GLU A 145 -7.72 2.01 49.56
CA GLU A 145 -7.25 2.80 48.43
C GLU A 145 -8.00 4.11 48.30
N LEU A 146 -9.33 4.12 48.53
CA LEU A 146 -10.09 5.36 48.55
C LEU A 146 -9.62 6.28 49.68
N GLU A 147 -9.29 5.72 50.85
CA GLU A 147 -8.71 6.46 51.97
C GLU A 147 -7.30 6.97 51.64
N ALA A 148 -6.46 6.17 50.98
CA ALA A 148 -5.14 6.57 50.51
C ALA A 148 -5.21 7.66 49.42
N GLN A 149 -6.11 7.53 48.45
CA GLN A 149 -6.38 8.54 47.43
C GLN A 149 -6.98 9.81 48.03
N MET A 150 -7.84 9.69 49.04
CA MET A 150 -8.39 10.86 49.74
C MET A 150 -7.29 11.59 50.53
N ALA A 151 -6.38 10.86 51.17
CA ALA A 151 -5.22 11.43 51.84
C ALA A 151 -4.23 12.07 50.84
N ASP A 152 -4.00 11.45 49.69
CA ASP A 152 -3.15 11.99 48.62
C ASP A 152 -3.78 13.24 47.99
N ILE A 153 -5.09 13.24 47.70
CA ILE A 153 -5.82 14.42 47.22
C ILE A 153 -5.79 15.55 48.26
N GLN A 154 -5.93 15.24 49.55
CA GLN A 154 -5.78 16.23 50.62
C GLN A 154 -4.35 16.78 50.69
N GLY A 155 -3.34 15.92 50.55
CA GLY A 155 -1.94 16.32 50.46
C GLY A 155 -1.65 17.21 49.25
N GLN A 156 -2.18 16.86 48.08
CA GLN A 156 -2.10 17.67 46.86
C GLN A 156 -2.85 19.00 47.00
N LEU A 157 -3.99 19.02 47.68
CA LEU A 157 -4.77 20.23 47.95
C LEU A 157 -4.00 21.16 48.88
N GLU A 158 -3.41 20.65 49.96
CA GLU A 158 -2.60 21.47 50.88
C GLU A 158 -1.27 21.89 50.25
N ALA A 159 -0.65 21.06 49.40
CA ALA A 159 0.51 21.46 48.61
C ALA A 159 0.15 22.57 47.61
N LYS A 160 -1.00 22.47 46.92
CA LYS A 160 -1.52 23.52 46.03
C LYS A 160 -1.86 24.80 46.79
N LYS A 161 -2.43 24.70 47.98
CA LYS A 161 -2.75 25.84 48.84
C LYS A 161 -1.49 26.52 49.36
N THR A 162 -0.48 25.73 49.74
CA THR A 162 0.85 26.23 50.11
C THR A 162 1.53 26.92 48.93
N PHE A 163 1.47 26.33 47.75
CA PHE A 163 1.99 26.90 46.50
C PHE A 163 1.26 28.19 46.11
N LEU A 164 -0.06 28.21 46.15
CA LEU A 164 -0.89 29.39 45.89
C LEU A 164 -0.61 30.51 46.91
N ASN A 165 -0.48 30.17 48.20
CA ASN A 165 -0.07 31.14 49.22
C ASN A 165 1.36 31.65 48.98
N GLY A 166 2.26 30.80 48.49
CA GLY A 166 3.60 31.19 48.04
C GLY A 166 3.55 32.18 46.88
N LEU A 167 2.71 31.93 45.86
CA LEU A 167 2.48 32.84 44.75
C LEU A 167 1.82 34.15 45.19
N ILE A 168 0.86 34.11 46.12
CA ILE A 168 0.23 35.30 46.70
C ILE A 168 1.28 36.13 47.44
N ASN A 169 2.13 35.51 48.25
CA ASN A 169 3.18 36.20 48.99
C ASN A 169 4.26 36.77 48.05
N ALA A 170 4.63 36.04 46.99
CA ALA A 170 5.53 36.53 45.95
C ALA A 170 4.92 37.73 45.20
N ASN A 171 3.66 37.64 44.78
CA ASN A 171 2.95 38.75 44.14
C ASN A 171 2.81 39.97 45.07
N VAL A 172 2.61 39.78 46.37
CA VAL A 172 2.63 40.88 47.36
C VAL A 172 4.02 41.52 47.44
N GLY A 173 5.08 40.71 47.38
CA GLY A 173 6.47 41.18 47.29
C GLY A 173 6.74 41.97 46.01
N ASP A 174 6.29 41.47 44.86
CA ASP A 174 6.44 42.12 43.56
C ASP A 174 5.63 43.42 43.49
N LEU A 175 4.40 43.44 44.01
CA LEU A 175 3.59 44.65 44.11
C LEU A 175 4.25 45.68 45.02
N LYS A 176 4.84 45.26 46.14
CA LYS A 176 5.60 46.17 47.01
C LYS A 176 6.82 46.73 46.30
N ALA A 177 7.61 45.89 45.62
CA ALA A 177 8.77 46.33 44.85
C ALA A 177 8.40 47.28 43.70
N LEU A 178 7.25 47.04 43.04
CA LEU A 178 6.71 47.93 42.02
C LEU A 178 6.30 49.28 42.62
N ASN A 179 5.65 49.27 43.79
CA ASN A 179 5.23 50.49 44.48
C ASN A 179 6.43 51.29 45.01
N ASP A 180 7.46 50.62 45.51
CA ASP A 180 8.71 51.24 45.95
C ASP A 180 9.42 51.90 44.75
N LYS A 181 9.48 51.22 43.59
CA LYS A 181 9.99 51.80 42.34
C LYS A 181 9.13 52.97 41.82
N LEU A 182 7.82 52.90 42.00
CA LEU A 182 6.91 54.00 41.65
C LEU A 182 7.20 55.23 42.51
N ALA A 183 7.45 55.04 43.81
CA ALA A 183 7.82 56.12 44.73
C ALA A 183 9.22 56.70 44.39
N GLU A 184 10.18 55.88 43.97
CA GLU A 184 11.47 56.36 43.45
C GLU A 184 11.28 57.19 42.17
N LEU A 185 10.41 56.75 41.26
CA LEU A 185 10.09 57.47 40.04
C LEU A 185 9.40 58.81 40.34
N ASP A 186 8.44 58.84 41.25
CA ASP A 186 7.78 60.06 41.70
C ASP A 186 8.78 61.03 42.35
N GLY A 187 9.71 60.51 43.15
CA GLY A 187 10.82 61.28 43.72
C GLY A 187 11.73 61.89 42.65
N ALA A 188 12.09 61.10 41.63
CA ALA A 188 12.90 61.58 40.51
C ALA A 188 12.15 62.62 39.66
N VAL A 189 10.84 62.46 39.45
CA VAL A 189 9.99 63.44 38.75
C VAL A 189 9.90 64.75 39.55
N ALA A 190 9.74 64.67 40.87
CA ALA A 190 9.73 65.84 41.75
C ALA A 190 11.09 66.58 41.74
N GLN A 191 12.20 65.83 41.77
CA GLN A 191 13.54 66.41 41.67
C GLN A 191 13.76 67.07 40.31
N ASN A 192 13.39 66.41 39.22
CA ASN A 192 13.46 66.97 37.88
C ASN A 192 12.63 68.25 37.75
N ALA A 193 11.45 68.33 38.39
CA ALA A 193 10.66 69.55 38.41
C ALA A 193 11.35 70.69 39.20
N ALA A 194 12.04 70.37 40.30
CA ALA A 194 12.83 71.35 41.06
C ALA A 194 14.06 71.83 40.28
N ASP A 195 14.74 70.92 39.59
CA ASP A 195 15.88 71.21 38.72
C ASP A 195 15.44 72.06 37.52
N LEU A 196 14.27 71.78 36.93
CA LEU A 196 13.70 72.59 35.85
C LEU A 196 13.43 74.02 36.32
N LYS A 197 12.90 74.19 37.54
CA LYS A 197 12.66 75.51 38.13
C LYS A 197 13.95 76.26 38.45
N THR A 198 14.99 75.53 38.86
CA THR A 198 16.34 76.09 39.06
C THR A 198 16.91 76.54 37.73
N PHE A 199 16.79 75.71 36.69
CA PHE A 199 17.19 76.05 35.33
C PHE A 199 16.42 77.26 34.77
N GLU A 200 15.12 77.38 35.04
CA GLU A 200 14.34 78.57 34.67
C GLU A 200 14.88 79.84 35.35
N ASN A 201 15.26 79.76 36.63
CA ASN A 201 15.87 80.88 37.34
C ASN A 201 17.26 81.21 36.79
N ASP A 202 18.09 80.20 36.53
CA ASP A 202 19.42 80.37 35.93
C ASP A 202 19.32 80.96 34.53
N LEU A 203 18.33 80.54 33.74
CA LEU A 203 18.05 81.07 32.42
C LEU A 203 17.58 82.54 32.50
N ALA A 204 16.74 82.87 33.48
CA ALA A 204 16.31 84.24 33.74
C ALA A 204 17.50 85.12 34.17
N GLN A 205 18.38 84.61 35.02
CA GLN A 205 19.59 85.30 35.45
C GLN A 205 20.58 85.47 34.30
N ALA A 206 20.82 84.42 33.51
CA ALA A 206 21.65 84.47 32.32
C ALA A 206 21.11 85.47 31.30
N LYS A 207 19.78 85.64 31.18
CA LYS A 207 19.18 86.67 30.34
C LYS A 207 19.45 88.09 30.87
N ILE A 208 19.43 88.30 32.19
CA ILE A 208 19.82 89.57 32.82
C ILE A 208 21.31 89.84 32.58
N ASP A 209 22.16 88.85 32.85
CA ASP A 209 23.61 88.95 32.69
C ASP A 209 23.98 89.20 31.22
N LEU A 210 23.33 88.51 30.28
CA LEU A 210 23.50 88.72 28.85
C LEU A 210 23.04 90.11 28.44
N THR A 211 21.93 90.62 28.99
CA THR A 211 21.45 91.99 28.72
C THR A 211 22.46 93.02 29.21
N ASN A 212 23.00 92.82 30.41
CA ASN A 212 24.05 93.66 30.99
C ASN A 212 25.33 93.61 30.17
N ALA A 213 25.77 92.42 29.77
CA ALA A 213 26.94 92.19 28.94
C ALA A 213 26.78 92.78 27.54
N TYR A 214 25.60 92.64 26.90
CA TYR A 214 25.30 93.27 25.61
C TYR A 214 25.27 94.79 25.73
N THR A 215 24.68 95.34 26.79
CA THR A 215 24.66 96.79 27.00
C THR A 215 26.09 97.31 27.21
N ALA A 216 26.90 96.58 27.98
CA ALA A 216 28.32 96.89 28.17
C ALA A 216 29.11 96.75 26.87
N ALA A 217 28.89 95.71 26.07
CA ALA A 217 29.55 95.48 24.80
C ALA A 217 29.11 96.48 23.71
N ILE A 218 27.85 96.92 23.71
CA ILE A 218 27.37 98.01 22.84
C ILE A 218 28.05 99.31 23.24
N ASN A 219 28.14 99.61 24.54
CA ASN A 219 28.86 100.79 25.02
C ASN A 219 30.36 100.70 24.68
N ASP A 220 31.00 99.54 24.86
CA ASP A 220 32.41 99.30 24.52
C ASP A 220 32.64 99.36 23.00
N ALA A 221 31.73 98.82 22.19
CA ALA A 221 31.78 98.87 20.73
C ALA A 221 31.53 100.29 20.19
N VAL A 222 30.66 101.08 20.83
CA VAL A 222 30.50 102.52 20.55
C VAL A 222 31.79 103.28 20.90
N THR A 223 32.47 102.88 21.98
CA THR A 223 33.73 103.50 22.42
C THR A 223 34.94 103.07 21.57
N LYS A 224 34.89 101.87 20.96
CA LYS A 224 35.93 101.29 20.10
C LYS A 224 35.68 101.45 18.59
N PHE A 225 34.64 102.16 18.17
CA PHE A 225 34.30 102.37 16.76
C PHE A 225 35.22 103.39 16.06
N GLU A 226 36.53 103.21 16.19
CA GLU A 226 37.55 103.71 15.26
C GLU A 226 38.20 102.50 14.56
N GLY A 227 37.84 102.25 13.30
CA GLY A 227 38.78 101.68 12.30
C GLY A 227 38.74 100.19 11.93
N SER A 228 37.90 99.87 10.93
CA SER A 228 38.08 98.96 9.77
C SER A 228 38.17 97.41 9.90
N PHE A 229 37.16 96.77 9.25
CA PHE A 229 37.12 95.46 8.54
C PHE A 229 38.27 95.25 7.51
N PRO A 230 38.61 94.04 6.97
CA PRO A 230 37.73 92.93 6.54
C PRO A 230 38.21 91.45 6.74
N ASP A 231 39.35 91.16 7.39
CA ASP A 231 39.87 89.79 7.55
C ASP A 231 39.13 88.96 8.64
N GLU A 232 38.48 89.67 9.55
CA GLU A 232 37.76 89.10 10.68
C GLU A 232 36.48 88.36 10.26
N ILE A 233 35.80 88.82 9.20
CA ILE A 233 34.63 88.11 8.64
C ILE A 233 35.04 86.75 8.07
N LYS A 234 36.16 86.67 7.34
CA LYS A 234 36.57 85.44 6.68
C LYS A 234 36.98 84.38 7.69
N THR A 235 37.61 84.81 8.78
CA THR A 235 37.94 83.97 9.94
C THR A 235 36.69 83.50 10.66
N ARG A 236 35.70 84.39 10.88
CA ARG A 236 34.42 84.03 11.51
C ARG A 236 33.59 83.05 10.68
N ILE A 237 33.51 83.23 9.36
CA ILE A 237 32.79 82.29 8.47
C ILE A 237 33.45 80.90 8.52
N SER A 238 34.78 80.83 8.53
CA SER A 238 35.51 79.57 8.59
C SER A 238 35.32 78.86 9.94
N SER A 239 35.30 79.63 11.04
CA SER A 239 34.99 79.11 12.38
C SER A 239 33.57 78.57 12.46
N VAL A 240 32.59 79.32 11.96
CA VAL A 240 31.17 78.92 11.98
C VAL A 240 30.95 77.64 11.19
N ASN A 241 31.57 77.48 10.02
CA ASN A 241 31.47 76.24 9.26
C ASN A 241 32.12 75.06 9.99
N SER A 242 33.28 75.27 10.63
CA SER A 242 33.92 74.22 11.44
C SER A 242 33.05 73.81 12.64
N ASP A 243 32.35 74.76 13.26
CA ASP A 243 31.45 74.48 14.37
C ASP A 243 30.17 73.78 13.88
N LEU A 244 29.68 74.13 12.69
CA LEU A 244 28.54 73.46 12.05
C LEU A 244 28.87 71.99 11.71
N ASP A 245 30.06 71.72 11.19
CA ASP A 245 30.52 70.35 10.88
C ASP A 245 30.71 69.51 12.14
N LYS A 246 31.25 70.12 13.23
CA LYS A 246 31.30 69.46 14.54
C LYS A 246 29.90 69.12 15.05
N LYS A 247 28.95 70.07 14.96
CA LYS A 247 27.57 69.85 15.37
C LYS A 247 26.87 68.79 14.52
N LYS A 248 27.12 68.76 13.21
CA LYS A 248 26.62 67.72 12.31
C LYS A 248 27.12 66.34 12.73
N THR A 249 28.42 66.21 12.99
CA THR A 249 29.04 64.95 13.45
C THR A 249 28.46 64.52 14.81
N GLU A 250 28.24 65.47 15.72
CA GLU A 250 27.59 65.22 17.02
C GLU A 250 26.14 64.72 16.87
N ILE A 251 25.40 65.28 15.91
CA ILE A 251 24.02 64.88 15.61
C ILE A 251 24.00 63.49 14.98
N GLU A 252 24.86 63.21 14.00
CA GLU A 252 24.97 61.89 13.38
C GLU A 252 25.30 60.79 14.42
N SER A 253 26.22 61.06 15.33
CA SER A 253 26.54 60.15 16.45
C SER A 253 25.35 59.91 17.38
N LYS A 254 24.58 60.95 17.69
CA LYS A 254 23.34 60.82 18.49
C LYS A 254 22.26 60.03 17.75
N VAL A 255 22.11 60.21 16.43
CA VAL A 255 21.16 59.45 15.61
C VAL A 255 21.51 57.97 15.62
N SER A 256 22.78 57.60 15.41
CA SER A 256 23.20 56.18 15.48
C SER A 256 23.01 55.57 16.88
N SER A 257 23.26 56.34 17.94
CA SER A 257 22.95 55.91 19.31
C SER A 257 21.45 55.70 19.54
N PHE A 258 20.61 56.51 18.91
CA PHE A 258 19.16 56.39 18.99
C PHE A 258 18.66 55.15 18.21
N GLU A 259 19.16 54.91 17.00
CA GLU A 259 18.87 53.70 16.21
C GLU A 259 19.23 52.42 16.97
N THR A 260 20.41 52.40 17.63
CA THR A 260 20.83 51.29 18.49
C THR A 260 19.86 51.08 19.66
N SER A 261 19.37 52.16 20.25
CA SER A 261 18.41 52.10 21.37
C SER A 261 17.03 51.61 20.91
N VAL A 262 16.58 52.01 19.71
CA VAL A 262 15.33 51.55 19.08
C VAL A 262 15.39 50.06 18.77
N GLY A 263 16.48 49.57 18.16
CA GLY A 263 16.64 48.12 17.91
C GLY A 263 16.67 47.30 19.20
N GLY A 264 17.27 47.83 20.28
CA GLY A 264 17.22 47.22 21.60
C GLY A 264 15.81 47.18 22.22
N LEU A 265 14.97 48.19 21.95
CA LEU A 265 13.57 48.22 22.38
C LEU A 265 12.70 47.25 21.57
N GLU A 266 12.91 47.12 20.25
CA GLU A 266 12.21 46.15 19.40
C GLU A 266 12.49 44.70 19.83
N ALA A 267 13.74 44.38 20.17
CA ALA A 267 14.12 43.08 20.70
C ALA A 267 13.41 42.78 22.03
N LYS A 268 13.41 43.74 22.97
CA LYS A 268 12.70 43.61 24.26
C LYS A 268 11.18 43.50 24.08
N LEU A 269 10.60 44.20 23.11
CA LEU A 269 9.17 44.12 22.82
C LEU A 269 8.81 42.73 22.26
N SER A 270 9.65 42.16 21.40
CA SER A 270 9.46 40.81 20.85
C SER A 270 9.59 39.74 21.94
N GLU A 271 10.58 39.87 22.81
CA GLU A 271 10.76 39.02 23.99
C GLU A 271 9.55 39.11 24.94
N PHE A 272 9.04 40.32 25.19
CA PHE A 272 7.85 40.54 26.01
C PHE A 272 6.58 39.94 25.36
N LEU A 273 6.38 40.10 24.05
CA LEU A 273 5.23 39.54 23.34
C LEU A 273 5.24 38.00 23.38
N ASN A 274 6.39 37.37 23.17
CA ASN A 274 6.54 35.91 23.26
C ASN A 274 6.35 35.41 24.70
N ALA A 275 6.92 36.10 25.69
CA ALA A 275 6.69 35.80 27.10
C ALA A 275 5.22 35.96 27.49
N SER A 276 4.50 36.95 26.93
CA SER A 276 3.08 37.18 27.17
C SER A 276 2.19 36.08 26.58
N GLN A 277 2.55 35.54 25.41
CA GLN A 277 1.81 34.43 24.79
C GLN A 277 2.00 33.13 25.57
N ALA A 278 3.23 32.80 25.96
CA ALA A 278 3.52 31.62 26.78
C ALA A 278 2.87 31.70 28.18
N SER A 279 2.75 32.89 28.77
CA SER A 279 2.14 33.09 30.10
C SER A 279 0.60 33.13 30.09
N ARG A 280 -0.04 33.27 28.92
CA ARG A 280 -1.49 33.08 28.76
C ARG A 280 -1.90 31.61 28.74
N ILE A 281 -0.97 30.71 28.43
CA ILE A 281 -1.19 29.26 28.46
C ILE A 281 -1.19 28.79 29.92
N GLN A 282 -2.35 28.35 30.39
CA GLN A 282 -2.57 27.87 31.75
C GLN A 282 -2.22 26.39 31.90
N SER A 283 -2.48 25.58 30.86
CA SER A 283 -2.14 24.16 30.88
C SER A 283 -2.03 23.59 29.47
N VAL A 284 -1.16 22.59 29.32
CA VAL A 284 -1.02 21.76 28.12
C VAL A 284 -1.31 20.33 28.55
N SER A 285 -2.31 19.69 27.95
CA SER A 285 -2.76 18.35 28.34
C SER A 285 -2.65 17.39 27.16
N TRP A 286 -2.02 16.24 27.37
CA TRP A 286 -1.97 15.18 26.35
C TRP A 286 -3.39 14.74 25.97
N PHE A 287 -3.62 14.64 24.66
CA PHE A 287 -4.87 14.20 24.08
C PHE A 287 -4.67 12.79 23.51
N PRO A 288 -5.09 11.73 24.22
CA PRO A 288 -4.77 10.36 23.85
C PRO A 288 -5.28 9.99 22.46
N THR A 289 -4.40 9.38 21.66
CA THR A 289 -4.75 8.67 20.42
C THR A 289 -5.17 7.23 20.67
N SER A 290 -4.90 6.70 21.88
CA SER A 290 -5.20 5.32 22.26
C SER A 290 -5.58 5.18 23.73
N THR A 291 -6.33 4.13 24.07
CA THR A 291 -6.94 3.92 25.39
C THR A 291 -6.01 3.32 26.43
N ASP A 292 -4.81 2.86 26.04
CA ASP A 292 -3.85 2.19 26.93
C ASP A 292 -2.91 3.15 27.69
N GLY A 293 -3.16 4.46 27.59
CA GLY A 293 -2.38 5.48 28.29
C GLY A 293 -0.97 5.71 27.72
N LYS A 294 -0.69 5.21 26.50
CA LYS A 294 0.63 5.32 25.86
C LYS A 294 0.54 6.03 24.50
N GLU A 295 1.63 6.68 24.12
CA GLU A 295 1.78 7.23 22.78
C GLU A 295 2.60 6.29 21.89
N THR A 296 2.33 6.31 20.59
CA THR A 296 2.94 5.36 19.67
C THR A 296 4.22 5.91 19.05
N LEU A 297 5.34 5.23 19.30
CA LEU A 297 6.59 5.37 18.55
C LEU A 297 6.50 4.46 17.32
N TYR A 298 6.30 5.06 16.16
CA TYR A 298 6.33 4.35 14.90
C TYR A 298 7.76 4.18 14.44
N TYR A 299 8.12 2.98 13.99
CA TYR A 299 9.46 2.70 13.48
C TYR A 299 9.43 1.85 12.21
N ASP A 300 10.37 2.10 11.32
CA ASP A 300 10.62 1.27 10.15
C ASP A 300 11.45 0.04 10.53
N LYS A 301 11.10 -1.13 9.99
CA LYS A 301 11.87 -2.37 10.19
C LYS A 301 13.20 -2.38 9.43
N GLY A 302 13.38 -1.44 8.51
CA GLY A 302 14.52 -1.37 7.62
C GLY A 302 14.32 -2.22 6.36
N ASP A 303 15.00 -1.83 5.29
CA ASP A 303 15.07 -2.55 4.02
C ASP A 303 16.54 -2.71 3.62
N LYS A 304 16.94 -3.94 3.27
CA LYS A 304 18.31 -4.27 2.88
C LYS A 304 18.84 -3.45 1.70
N ASP A 305 17.95 -3.02 0.80
CA ASP A 305 18.33 -2.21 -0.37
C ASP A 305 18.47 -0.70 -0.01
N PHE A 306 18.02 -0.32 1.20
CA PHE A 306 18.04 1.03 1.77
C PHE A 306 18.66 1.06 3.18
N PRO A 307 20.00 0.88 3.30
CA PRO A 307 20.68 0.95 4.59
C PRO A 307 20.39 2.27 5.31
N GLY A 308 20.09 2.20 6.61
CA GLY A 308 19.72 3.37 7.43
C GLY A 308 18.21 3.66 7.44
N SER A 309 17.40 2.97 6.62
CA SER A 309 15.94 3.12 6.67
C SER A 309 15.33 2.71 8.01
N GLU A 310 15.99 1.82 8.77
CA GLU A 310 15.65 1.44 10.15
C GLU A 310 15.80 2.56 11.19
N ASN A 311 16.41 3.69 10.80
CA ASN A 311 16.49 4.90 11.61
C ASN A 311 15.25 5.79 11.43
N TYR A 312 14.40 5.52 10.44
CA TYR A 312 13.15 6.25 10.26
C TYR A 312 12.18 5.89 11.38
N ARG A 313 11.94 6.86 12.27
CA ARG A 313 11.13 6.73 13.47
C ARG A 313 10.39 8.05 13.68
N TYR A 314 9.12 8.00 14.05
CA TYR A 314 8.37 9.21 14.38
C TYR A 314 7.32 8.97 15.46
N ILE A 315 6.91 10.05 16.11
CA ILE A 315 5.79 10.07 17.06
C ILE A 315 4.79 11.13 16.58
N LYS A 316 3.51 10.76 16.45
CA LYS A 316 2.42 11.73 16.29
C LYS A 316 1.83 12.00 17.66
N PHE A 317 2.12 13.16 18.22
CA PHE A 317 1.71 13.52 19.58
C PHE A 317 0.61 14.58 19.53
N ARG A 318 -0.51 14.33 20.23
CA ARG A 318 -1.65 15.24 20.28
C ARG A 318 -1.82 15.85 21.66
N PHE A 319 -2.16 17.12 21.73
CA PHE A 319 -2.41 17.81 22.98
C PHE A 319 -3.40 18.96 22.82
N GLU A 320 -4.03 19.33 23.94
CA GLU A 320 -4.88 20.49 24.08
C GLU A 320 -4.19 21.57 24.89
N VAL A 321 -4.50 22.82 24.59
CA VAL A 321 -3.99 24.01 25.29
C VAL A 321 -5.15 24.74 25.94
N ARG A 322 -4.97 25.18 27.18
CA ARG A 322 -5.98 25.99 27.89
C ARG A 322 -5.45 27.39 28.21
N PRO A 323 -6.26 28.45 28.02
CA PRO A 323 -7.61 28.40 27.43
C PRO A 323 -7.55 28.05 25.93
N ALA A 324 -8.57 27.36 25.42
CA ALA A 324 -8.59 26.84 24.04
C ALA A 324 -8.44 27.94 22.97
N THR A 325 -8.78 29.18 23.30
CA THR A 325 -8.58 30.36 22.46
C THR A 325 -7.11 30.62 22.10
N GLU A 326 -6.16 30.16 22.92
CA GLU A 326 -4.73 30.33 22.63
C GLU A 326 -4.18 29.31 21.64
N ALA A 327 -4.89 28.22 21.36
CA ALA A 327 -4.41 27.19 20.43
C ALA A 327 -4.14 27.75 19.03
N ALA A 328 -4.91 28.77 18.60
CA ALA A 328 -4.73 29.44 17.31
C ALA A 328 -3.47 30.32 17.23
N ASN A 329 -2.89 30.70 18.37
CA ASN A 329 -1.71 31.57 18.44
C ASN A 329 -0.39 30.79 18.55
N ILE A 330 -0.45 29.46 18.57
CA ILE A 330 0.75 28.63 18.71
C ILE A 330 1.52 28.55 17.41
N THR A 331 2.79 28.93 17.48
CA THR A 331 3.77 28.85 16.39
C THR A 331 4.75 27.71 16.65
N ALA A 332 5.47 27.27 15.59
CA ALA A 332 6.50 26.25 15.71
C ALA A 332 7.60 26.61 16.74
N GLU A 333 7.93 27.89 16.87
CA GLU A 333 8.96 28.40 17.80
C GLU A 333 8.61 28.18 19.28
N LEU A 334 7.32 28.07 19.60
CA LEU A 334 6.86 27.78 20.96
C LEU A 334 6.90 26.28 21.28
N LEU A 335 7.06 25.40 20.29
CA LEU A 335 6.94 23.96 20.46
C LEU A 335 8.31 23.33 20.72
N SER A 336 8.38 22.47 21.74
CA SER A 336 9.53 21.59 21.95
C SER A 336 9.08 20.20 22.37
N ALA A 337 9.84 19.18 21.99
CA ALA A 337 9.60 17.80 22.37
C ALA A 337 10.82 17.23 23.11
N ARG A 338 10.55 16.48 24.18
CA ARG A 338 11.60 15.87 25.01
C ARG A 338 11.30 14.40 25.24
N LEU A 339 12.35 13.61 25.17
CA LEU A 339 12.35 12.19 25.49
C LEU A 339 12.98 11.98 26.86
N LEU A 340 12.42 11.07 27.64
CA LEU A 340 12.99 10.62 28.92
C LEU A 340 13.12 9.11 28.91
N TYR A 341 14.35 8.60 29.03
CA TYR A 341 14.59 7.17 29.24
C TYR A 341 14.38 6.78 30.71
N THR A 342 13.61 5.74 30.94
CA THR A 342 13.49 5.09 32.26
C THR A 342 14.48 3.94 32.32
N LYS A 343 15.73 4.24 32.69
CA LYS A 343 16.77 3.23 32.94
C LYS A 343 16.49 2.51 34.26
N THR A 344 16.55 1.18 34.26
CA THR A 344 16.42 0.33 35.46
C THR A 344 17.65 0.45 36.37
N ARG A 345 17.79 1.60 37.07
CA ARG A 345 18.43 1.81 38.40
C ARG A 345 18.76 3.30 38.57
N ALA A 346 18.02 3.97 39.47
CA ALA A 346 18.44 5.09 40.34
C ALA A 346 19.25 6.29 39.78
N ALA A 347 19.37 6.49 38.47
CA ALA A 347 19.90 7.72 37.90
C ALA A 347 18.77 8.44 37.15
N ALA A 348 18.61 9.75 37.40
CA ALA A 348 17.74 10.61 36.62
C ALA A 348 18.00 10.35 35.13
N GLY A 349 16.94 10.02 34.39
CA GLY A 349 17.04 9.65 32.98
C GLY A 349 17.63 10.79 32.15
N ASP A 350 18.48 10.45 31.19
CA ASP A 350 18.96 11.41 30.19
C ASP A 350 17.73 11.97 29.45
N VAL A 351 17.53 13.29 29.54
CA VAL A 351 16.51 14.00 28.77
C VAL A 351 17.11 14.37 27.43
N GLU A 352 16.48 13.92 26.35
CA GLU A 352 16.95 14.16 24.99
C GLU A 352 15.94 15.02 24.22
N GLU A 353 16.42 16.07 23.54
CA GLU A 353 15.57 16.92 22.72
C GLU A 353 15.30 16.28 21.36
N LEU A 354 14.01 16.24 21.01
CA LEU A 354 13.52 15.71 19.74
C LEU A 354 13.05 16.86 18.85
N ASP A 355 13.29 16.71 17.56
CA ASP A 355 12.94 17.72 16.57
C ASP A 355 11.46 17.56 16.17
N ILE A 356 10.72 18.67 16.13
CA ILE A 356 9.34 18.68 15.62
C ILE A 356 9.39 19.04 14.14
N THR A 357 8.94 18.13 13.28
CA THR A 357 9.03 18.28 11.81
C THR A 357 7.78 18.88 11.20
N ASP A 358 6.64 18.76 11.87
CA ASP A 358 5.36 19.28 11.41
C ASP A 358 4.42 19.54 12.58
N PHE A 359 3.52 20.50 12.44
CA PHE A 359 2.44 20.73 13.40
C PHE A 359 1.18 21.27 12.73
N SER A 360 0.03 20.89 13.27
CA SER A 360 -1.28 21.39 12.83
C SER A 360 -2.20 21.61 14.02
N ASN A 361 -3.13 22.54 13.86
CA ASN A 361 -4.22 22.78 14.81
C ASN A 361 -5.55 22.51 14.12
N ALA A 362 -6.31 21.56 14.64
CA ALA A 362 -7.67 21.27 14.21
C ALA A 362 -8.59 21.30 15.43
N SER A 363 -9.52 22.26 15.44
CA SER A 363 -10.55 22.38 16.48
C SER A 363 -10.00 22.48 17.92
N GLY A 364 -8.85 23.12 18.11
CA GLY A 364 -8.24 23.33 19.43
C GLY A 364 -7.38 22.17 19.93
N VAL A 365 -7.27 21.08 19.15
CA VAL A 365 -6.30 20.01 19.37
C VAL A 365 -5.11 20.22 18.45
N ILE A 366 -3.93 20.34 19.03
CA ILE A 366 -2.67 20.47 18.30
C ILE A 366 -2.09 19.07 18.12
N THR A 367 -1.69 18.78 16.88
CA THR A 367 -0.97 17.55 16.53
C THR A 367 0.42 17.94 16.06
N VAL A 368 1.45 17.38 16.70
CA VAL A 368 2.84 17.52 16.27
C VAL A 368 3.36 16.18 15.76
N THR A 369 4.17 16.24 14.70
CA THR A 369 4.97 15.10 14.24
C THR A 369 6.40 15.32 14.73
N ILE A 370 6.89 14.39 15.54
CA ILE A 370 8.21 14.44 16.17
C ILE A 370 9.12 13.45 15.44
N ASP A 371 10.27 13.91 14.96
CA ASP A 371 11.35 13.05 14.48
C ASP A 371 11.92 12.29 15.67
N ALA A 372 11.76 10.97 15.64
CA ALA A 372 12.20 10.07 16.69
C ALA A 372 13.42 9.24 16.28
N SER A 373 14.17 9.66 15.27
CA SER A 373 15.40 8.99 14.81
C SER A 373 16.45 8.86 15.91
N LYS A 374 16.47 9.80 16.86
CA LYS A 374 17.32 9.81 18.05
C LYS A 374 16.89 8.81 19.13
N VAL A 375 15.64 8.34 19.13
CA VAL A 375 15.15 7.39 20.14
C VAL A 375 15.91 6.07 20.02
N ASP A 376 16.53 5.60 21.10
CA ASP A 376 17.34 4.38 21.10
C ASP A 376 16.56 3.14 20.62
N LYS A 377 17.22 2.28 19.85
CA LYS A 377 16.65 1.01 19.37
C LYS A 377 16.26 0.09 20.52
N ASP A 378 16.91 0.20 21.68
CA ASP A 378 16.57 -0.58 22.87
C ASP A 378 15.15 -0.29 23.40
N VAL A 379 14.56 0.87 23.07
CA VAL A 379 13.13 1.16 23.33
C VAL A 379 12.24 0.28 22.44
N ILE A 380 12.62 0.13 21.17
CA ILE A 380 11.92 -0.71 20.20
C ILE A 380 12.05 -2.19 20.57
N ASP A 381 13.25 -2.60 20.97
CA ASP A 381 13.57 -3.96 21.42
C ASP A 381 13.00 -4.27 22.83
N LYS A 382 12.31 -3.32 23.46
CA LYS A 382 11.69 -3.41 24.79
C LYS A 382 12.69 -3.72 25.93
N LYS A 383 13.95 -3.35 25.76
CA LYS A 383 15.00 -3.48 26.79
C LYS A 383 15.00 -2.31 27.76
N ILE A 384 14.63 -1.12 27.27
CA ILE A 384 14.47 0.09 28.08
C ILE A 384 13.09 0.71 27.80
N SER A 385 12.55 1.41 28.79
CA SER A 385 11.32 2.19 28.63
C SER A 385 11.67 3.65 28.33
N ALA A 386 10.81 4.33 27.59
CA ALA A 386 10.94 5.76 27.34
C ALA A 386 9.57 6.43 27.36
N SER A 387 9.56 7.72 27.67
CA SER A 387 8.37 8.56 27.67
C SER A 387 8.65 9.85 26.91
N VAL A 388 7.64 10.41 26.25
CA VAL A 388 7.75 11.68 25.51
C VAL A 388 6.87 12.75 26.16
N ALA A 389 7.34 13.98 26.17
CA ALA A 389 6.55 15.15 26.55
C ALA A 389 6.67 16.22 25.47
N VAL A 390 5.60 16.97 25.27
CA VAL A 390 5.60 18.16 24.40
C VAL A 390 5.34 19.39 25.28
N ALA A 391 6.04 20.48 24.99
CA ALA A 391 5.87 21.75 25.68
C ALA A 391 5.48 22.85 24.71
N VAL A 392 4.69 23.79 25.22
CA VAL A 392 4.40 25.08 24.58
C VAL A 392 4.99 26.17 25.47
N GLY A 393 6.08 26.78 25.03
CA GLY A 393 6.91 27.66 25.85
C GLY A 393 7.36 26.94 27.13
N ASN A 394 6.94 27.45 28.29
CA ASN A 394 7.32 26.92 29.60
C ASN A 394 6.35 25.88 30.17
N VAL A 395 5.23 25.61 29.49
CA VAL A 395 4.19 24.69 29.97
C VAL A 395 4.29 23.38 29.21
N SER A 396 4.50 22.27 29.91
CA SER A 396 4.69 20.95 29.32
C SER A 396 3.57 19.99 29.69
N THR A 397 3.27 19.04 28.80
CA THR A 397 2.52 17.85 29.17
C THR A 397 3.28 17.04 30.21
N LYS A 398 2.58 16.14 30.90
CA LYS A 398 3.27 15.04 31.59
C LYS A 398 4.03 14.19 30.57
N TYR A 399 5.09 13.52 31.01
CA TYR A 399 5.75 12.49 30.22
C TYR A 399 4.78 11.32 29.99
N VAL A 400 4.49 11.04 28.72
CA VAL A 400 3.60 9.97 28.28
C VAL A 400 4.45 8.77 27.87
N PRO A 401 4.24 7.57 28.44
CA PRO A 401 5.01 6.39 28.06
C PRO A 401 4.85 6.04 26.59
N LEU A 402 5.95 5.62 25.97
CA LEU A 402 5.96 5.17 24.57
C LEU A 402 5.65 3.68 24.46
N LYS A 403 4.93 3.31 23.40
CA LYS A 403 4.88 1.94 22.87
C LYS A 403 5.43 1.93 21.46
N ALA A 404 6.29 0.96 21.17
CA ALA A 404 6.85 0.79 19.83
C ALA A 404 5.87 0.03 18.93
N GLN A 405 5.59 0.58 17.75
CA GLN A 405 4.80 -0.06 16.71
C GLN A 405 5.56 -0.03 15.39
N ALA A 406 5.77 -1.22 14.81
CA ALA A 406 6.41 -1.31 13.51
C ALA A 406 5.45 -0.81 12.43
N LEU A 407 5.97 -0.02 11.49
CA LEU A 407 5.28 0.32 10.26
C LEU A 407 5.20 -0.91 9.35
N GLY A 408 4.12 -1.03 8.59
CA GLY A 408 4.06 -1.93 7.44
C GLY A 408 5.04 -1.49 6.35
N ASP A 409 5.26 -2.31 5.34
CA ASP A 409 6.01 -1.86 4.15
C ASP A 409 5.22 -0.76 3.43
N PRO A 410 5.87 0.35 3.03
CA PRO A 410 5.18 1.39 2.28
C PRO A 410 4.76 0.85 0.90
N LEU A 411 3.96 1.60 0.11
CA LEU A 411 3.82 1.22 -1.31
C LEU A 411 5.14 1.44 -2.04
N ILE A 412 5.73 2.62 -1.86
CA ILE A 412 6.98 3.02 -2.49
C ILE A 412 7.96 3.45 -1.40
N ARG A 413 9.18 2.94 -1.50
CA ARG A 413 10.33 3.40 -0.74
C ARG A 413 11.28 4.14 -1.66
N TYR A 414 11.88 5.23 -1.18
CA TYR A 414 12.87 6.00 -1.95
C TYR A 414 14.01 6.51 -1.08
N GLU A 415 15.13 6.85 -1.72
CA GLU A 415 16.29 7.54 -1.13
C GLU A 415 16.65 8.73 -2.02
N THR A 416 16.99 9.86 -1.42
CA THR A 416 17.47 11.06 -2.11
C THR A 416 18.94 11.31 -1.81
N THR A 417 19.66 11.91 -2.76
CA THR A 417 21.09 12.22 -2.62
C THR A 417 21.42 13.19 -1.48
N ASP A 418 20.47 14.02 -1.05
CA ASP A 418 20.64 15.03 0.00
C ASP A 418 20.01 14.64 1.34
N GLY A 419 19.43 13.43 1.44
CA GLY A 419 18.78 12.98 2.66
C GLY A 419 17.45 13.67 2.96
N LYS A 420 16.87 14.42 2.00
CA LYS A 420 15.63 15.18 2.19
C LYS A 420 14.44 14.54 1.51
N MET A 421 13.25 14.85 2.01
CA MET A 421 11.98 14.41 1.42
C MET A 421 11.85 14.97 0.01
N LEU A 422 11.37 14.15 -0.93
CA LEU A 422 11.05 14.65 -2.27
C LEU A 422 10.01 15.76 -2.14
N PRO A 423 10.12 16.87 -2.88
CA PRO A 423 9.09 17.89 -2.87
C PRO A 423 7.83 17.37 -3.56
N ASP A 424 6.65 17.81 -3.12
CA ASP A 424 5.36 17.41 -3.70
C ASP A 424 5.26 17.69 -5.21
N SER A 425 5.98 18.70 -5.69
CA SER A 425 6.08 19.04 -7.12
C SER A 425 6.71 17.93 -7.97
N GLU A 426 7.66 17.18 -7.41
CA GLU A 426 8.35 16.07 -8.09
C GLU A 426 7.54 14.79 -8.09
N ILE A 427 6.70 14.59 -7.07
CA ILE A 427 5.85 13.40 -6.95
C ILE A 427 4.39 13.68 -7.31
N LYS A 428 4.10 14.81 -7.98
CA LYS A 428 2.73 15.16 -8.43
C LYS A 428 2.07 14.06 -9.27
N GLY A 429 2.89 13.31 -10.02
CA GLY A 429 2.46 12.19 -10.86
C GLY A 429 2.38 10.86 -10.13
N VAL A 430 2.64 10.81 -8.82
CA VAL A 430 2.50 9.60 -7.99
C VAL A 430 1.15 9.62 -7.31
N ARG A 431 0.20 8.88 -7.89
CA ARG A 431 -1.21 8.84 -7.48
C ARG A 431 -1.71 7.40 -7.47
N ALA A 432 -2.65 7.10 -6.57
CA ALA A 432 -3.29 5.80 -6.53
C ALA A 432 -4.81 5.96 -6.68
N ILE A 433 -5.42 4.95 -7.29
CA ILE A 433 -6.87 4.79 -7.40
C ILE A 433 -7.23 3.51 -6.65
N ASP A 434 -8.29 3.57 -5.84
CA ASP A 434 -8.80 2.40 -5.12
C ASP A 434 -9.46 1.39 -6.07
N LYS A 435 -9.91 0.26 -5.54
CA LYS A 435 -10.56 -0.81 -6.32
C LYS A 435 -11.92 -0.41 -6.93
N ILE A 436 -12.49 0.73 -6.53
CA ILE A 436 -13.80 1.20 -6.99
C ILE A 436 -13.69 2.46 -7.86
N GLY A 437 -12.48 2.98 -8.10
CA GLY A 437 -12.20 4.04 -9.06
C GLY A 437 -12.00 5.44 -8.46
N PHE A 438 -11.92 5.60 -7.14
CA PHE A 438 -11.67 6.90 -6.49
C PHE A 438 -10.19 7.12 -6.19
N PHE A 439 -9.74 8.38 -6.23
CA PHE A 439 -8.38 8.74 -5.85
C PHE A 439 -8.13 8.51 -4.36
N CYS A 440 -7.07 7.78 -4.03
CA CYS A 440 -6.63 7.62 -2.66
C CYS A 440 -5.89 8.87 -2.18
N THR A 441 -6.00 9.16 -0.87
CA THR A 441 -5.19 10.20 -0.23
C THR A 441 -3.77 9.69 -0.05
N ARG A 442 -2.78 10.42 -0.56
CA ARG A 442 -1.36 10.10 -0.41
C ARG A 442 -0.87 10.41 1.00
N GLU A 443 -0.21 9.44 1.62
CA GLU A 443 0.61 9.65 2.81
C GLU A 443 2.08 9.68 2.39
N HIS A 444 2.73 10.82 2.56
CA HIS A 444 4.11 11.00 2.15
C HIS A 444 4.94 11.44 3.35
N THR A 445 5.99 10.69 3.62
CA THR A 445 6.99 11.01 4.63
C THR A 445 8.38 10.78 4.03
N TYR A 446 9.43 11.17 4.74
CA TYR A 446 10.79 10.95 4.24
C TYR A 446 11.04 9.47 3.94
N GLY A 447 11.48 9.20 2.71
CA GLY A 447 11.79 7.86 2.20
C GLY A 447 10.59 6.93 1.96
N ARG A 448 9.35 7.36 2.20
CA ARG A 448 8.15 6.52 2.14
C ARG A 448 6.96 7.23 1.49
N ILE A 449 6.35 6.61 0.48
CA ILE A 449 5.08 7.05 -0.11
C ILE A 449 4.08 5.90 0.03
N ASP A 450 2.93 6.20 0.60
CA ASP A 450 1.80 5.29 0.79
C ASP A 450 0.47 6.00 0.48
N PHE A 451 -0.63 5.27 0.58
CA PHE A 451 -1.98 5.77 0.34
C PHE A 451 -2.96 5.20 1.35
N ILE A 452 -3.93 6.02 1.75
CA ILE A 452 -5.01 5.61 2.64
C ILE A 452 -6.00 4.76 1.85
N GLY A 453 -6.25 3.54 2.33
CA GLY A 453 -7.23 2.60 1.76
C GLY A 453 -6.60 1.45 0.96
N GLU A 454 -7.46 0.63 0.35
CA GLU A 454 -7.02 -0.48 -0.50
C GLU A 454 -6.76 0.01 -1.93
N ILE A 455 -5.52 -0.15 -2.38
CA ILE A 455 -5.04 0.35 -3.67
C ILE A 455 -5.44 -0.62 -4.79
N GLY A 456 -6.10 -0.11 -5.82
CA GLY A 456 -6.39 -0.85 -7.05
C GLY A 456 -5.29 -0.66 -8.09
N GLU A 457 -5.03 0.59 -8.48
CA GLU A 457 -4.04 0.94 -9.51
C GLU A 457 -3.15 2.11 -9.07
N LEU A 458 -1.89 2.07 -9.46
CA LEU A 458 -0.87 3.09 -9.23
C LEU A 458 -0.53 3.79 -10.55
N ASP A 459 -0.72 5.11 -10.59
CA ASP A 459 -0.05 5.97 -11.56
C ASP A 459 1.28 6.39 -10.93
N LEU A 460 2.36 5.73 -11.36
CA LEU A 460 3.71 6.07 -10.95
C LEU A 460 4.30 6.93 -12.06
N ASN A 461 4.40 8.23 -11.84
CA ASN A 461 5.14 9.11 -12.73
C ASN A 461 5.95 10.13 -11.93
N ILE A 462 7.26 9.96 -12.00
CA ILE A 462 8.28 10.83 -11.39
C ILE A 462 9.21 11.32 -12.51
N GLY A 463 8.73 11.38 -13.75
CA GLY A 463 9.46 11.96 -14.86
C GLY A 463 9.63 13.47 -14.68
N ARG A 464 10.76 13.99 -15.15
CA ARG A 464 11.06 15.43 -15.17
C ARG A 464 11.16 15.93 -16.60
N ASP A 465 10.81 17.21 -16.79
CA ASP A 465 11.02 17.88 -18.08
C ASP A 465 12.51 18.20 -18.30
N THR A 466 13.26 18.46 -17.22
CA THR A 466 14.69 18.76 -17.23
C THR A 466 15.46 17.89 -16.23
N TRP A 467 16.76 17.70 -16.46
CA TRP A 467 17.64 16.96 -15.55
C TRP A 467 17.99 17.77 -14.29
N GLU A 468 17.90 19.09 -14.33
CA GLU A 468 18.29 19.96 -13.22
C GLU A 468 17.46 19.72 -11.95
N GLY A 469 18.14 19.76 -10.80
CA GLY A 469 17.51 19.64 -9.48
C GLY A 469 17.07 18.23 -9.09
N ALA A 470 17.25 17.19 -9.93
CA ALA A 470 16.90 15.82 -9.53
C ALA A 470 17.70 15.36 -8.30
N THR A 471 17.01 14.82 -7.30
CA THR A 471 17.62 14.29 -6.08
C THR A 471 17.37 12.80 -5.87
N MET A 472 16.40 12.20 -6.57
CA MET A 472 16.07 10.78 -6.44
C MET A 472 17.28 9.91 -6.79
N LYS A 473 17.68 9.07 -5.83
CA LYS A 473 18.84 8.18 -5.93
C LYS A 473 18.42 6.72 -6.00
N LYS A 474 17.42 6.33 -5.21
CA LYS A 474 16.88 4.96 -5.21
C LYS A 474 15.37 4.97 -5.14
N ILE A 475 14.74 3.98 -5.75
CA ILE A 475 13.31 3.71 -5.61
C ILE A 475 13.02 2.21 -5.57
N LYS A 476 12.01 1.82 -4.79
CA LYS A 476 11.50 0.45 -4.73
C LYS A 476 9.99 0.42 -4.54
N VAL A 477 9.29 -0.37 -5.36
CA VAL A 477 7.88 -0.72 -5.14
C VAL A 477 7.85 -1.92 -4.18
N CYS A 478 7.35 -1.71 -2.96
CA CYS A 478 7.49 -2.68 -1.87
C CYS A 478 6.27 -3.61 -1.71
N ARG A 479 5.13 -3.29 -2.32
CA ARG A 479 3.91 -4.12 -2.33
C ARG A 479 3.40 -4.30 -3.76
N ASP A 480 2.77 -5.44 -4.02
CA ASP A 480 2.23 -5.76 -5.34
C ASP A 480 1.12 -4.77 -5.70
N VAL A 481 1.24 -4.13 -6.86
CA VAL A 481 0.28 -3.13 -7.33
C VAL A 481 0.24 -3.07 -8.85
N ALA A 482 -0.95 -2.97 -9.43
CA ALA A 482 -1.12 -2.78 -10.87
C ALA A 482 -0.82 -1.35 -11.27
N MET A 483 -0.09 -1.17 -12.37
CA MET A 483 0.14 0.15 -12.96
C MET A 483 -1.06 0.58 -13.80
N TYR A 484 -1.42 1.86 -13.68
CA TYR A 484 -2.44 2.46 -14.54
C TYR A 484 -2.03 2.35 -16.01
N LYS A 485 -2.97 2.08 -16.92
CA LYS A 485 -2.68 1.76 -18.34
C LYS A 485 -1.79 2.81 -19.03
N SER A 486 -2.01 4.10 -18.76
CA SER A 486 -1.22 5.19 -19.36
C SER A 486 0.07 5.52 -18.61
N GLY A 487 0.40 4.82 -17.51
CA GLY A 487 1.49 5.15 -16.60
C GLY A 487 2.91 4.82 -17.10
N GLY A 488 3.05 4.10 -18.22
CA GLY A 488 4.38 3.70 -18.71
C GLY A 488 5.18 4.79 -19.42
N PHE A 489 4.53 5.89 -19.83
CA PHE A 489 5.21 6.95 -20.56
C PHE A 489 6.05 7.84 -19.62
N GLY A 490 7.36 7.82 -19.79
CA GLY A 490 8.27 8.77 -19.13
C GLY A 490 8.35 8.70 -17.59
N ILE A 491 7.91 7.59 -16.98
CA ILE A 491 7.86 7.38 -15.51
C ILE A 491 9.10 7.83 -14.71
N PHE A 492 10.31 7.65 -15.25
CA PHE A 492 11.59 8.07 -14.64
C PHE A 492 12.41 8.94 -15.60
N GLN A 493 11.79 9.53 -16.61
CA GLN A 493 12.48 10.39 -17.57
C GLN A 493 13.27 11.49 -16.83
N ASN A 494 14.52 11.72 -17.25
CA ASN A 494 15.43 12.74 -16.70
C ASN A 494 15.78 12.58 -15.20
N GLN A 495 15.60 11.38 -14.62
CA GLN A 495 16.08 11.06 -13.27
C GLN A 495 17.58 10.70 -13.28
N TYR A 496 18.43 11.68 -13.60
CA TYR A 496 19.85 11.43 -13.87
C TYR A 496 20.63 10.90 -12.65
N LYS A 497 20.19 11.20 -11.42
CA LYS A 497 20.80 10.70 -10.17
C LYS A 497 20.29 9.33 -9.71
N LEU A 498 19.30 8.75 -10.41
CA LEU A 498 18.74 7.46 -10.05
C LEU A 498 19.81 6.38 -10.30
N GLU A 499 20.24 5.70 -9.25
CA GLU A 499 21.24 4.63 -9.27
C GLU A 499 20.61 3.24 -9.23
N PHE A 500 19.46 3.13 -8.55
CA PHE A 500 18.77 1.88 -8.23
C PHE A 500 17.26 1.99 -8.40
N ALA A 501 16.65 1.06 -9.14
CA ALA A 501 15.20 0.94 -9.23
C ALA A 501 14.78 -0.54 -9.13
N ASP A 502 14.04 -0.87 -8.08
CA ASP A 502 13.44 -2.19 -7.89
C ASP A 502 11.92 -2.11 -8.06
N LEU A 503 11.45 -2.58 -9.21
CA LEU A 503 10.06 -2.45 -9.63
C LEU A 503 9.42 -3.82 -9.86
N GLU A 504 10.00 -4.88 -9.29
CA GLU A 504 9.57 -6.27 -9.49
C GLU A 504 8.12 -6.51 -9.03
N LYS A 505 7.61 -5.69 -8.11
CA LYS A 505 6.22 -5.73 -7.59
C LYS A 505 5.23 -4.80 -8.31
N LEU A 506 5.68 -4.13 -9.36
CA LEU A 506 4.81 -3.31 -10.21
C LEU A 506 4.28 -4.17 -11.35
N ASP A 507 2.98 -4.47 -11.35
CA ASP A 507 2.33 -5.18 -12.45
C ASP A 507 2.05 -4.21 -13.61
N VAL A 508 2.84 -4.35 -14.68
CA VAL A 508 2.76 -3.52 -15.88
C VAL A 508 1.99 -4.18 -17.02
N SER A 509 1.25 -5.27 -16.78
CA SER A 509 0.56 -6.07 -17.81
C SER A 509 -0.47 -5.28 -18.64
N LYS A 510 -1.05 -4.22 -18.07
CA LYS A 510 -2.03 -3.35 -18.75
C LYS A 510 -1.40 -2.24 -19.59
N VAL A 511 -0.11 -2.00 -19.45
CA VAL A 511 0.57 -0.85 -20.05
C VAL A 511 1.04 -1.22 -21.45
N ASP A 512 0.71 -0.37 -22.43
CA ASP A 512 1.06 -0.56 -23.84
C ASP A 512 2.11 0.45 -24.35
N ASN A 513 2.36 1.53 -23.61
CA ASN A 513 3.32 2.57 -23.98
C ASN A 513 4.43 2.73 -22.93
N PHE A 514 5.64 2.30 -23.28
CA PHE A 514 6.86 2.39 -22.46
C PHE A 514 7.84 3.43 -23.02
N ALA A 515 7.37 4.34 -23.88
CA ALA A 515 8.26 5.33 -24.47
C ALA A 515 8.87 6.23 -23.38
N ARG A 516 10.17 6.46 -23.50
CA ARG A 516 10.98 7.31 -22.59
C ARG A 516 11.03 6.89 -21.12
N MET A 517 10.63 5.65 -20.78
CA MET A 517 10.46 5.19 -19.41
C MET A 517 11.63 5.55 -18.47
N PHE A 518 12.86 5.26 -18.87
CA PHE A 518 14.11 5.55 -18.17
C PHE A 518 15.04 6.46 -19.00
N MET A 519 14.48 7.26 -19.89
CA MET A 519 15.28 8.16 -20.74
C MET A 519 16.10 9.12 -19.85
N GLU A 520 17.39 9.27 -20.12
CA GLU A 520 18.33 10.11 -19.36
C GLU A 520 18.56 9.69 -17.88
N CYS A 521 18.26 8.44 -17.52
CA CYS A 521 18.69 7.85 -16.24
C CYS A 521 20.18 7.46 -16.27
N THR A 522 21.06 8.45 -16.39
CA THR A 522 22.50 8.23 -16.68
C THR A 522 23.25 7.43 -15.62
N HIS A 523 22.86 7.53 -14.34
CA HIS A 523 23.48 6.81 -13.23
C HIS A 523 22.83 5.45 -12.90
N LEU A 524 21.74 5.07 -13.60
CA LEU A 524 21.00 3.85 -13.29
C LEU A 524 21.85 2.62 -13.59
N ALA A 525 22.25 1.91 -12.54
CA ALA A 525 23.19 0.79 -12.62
C ALA A 525 22.55 -0.56 -12.25
N ASP A 526 21.58 -0.55 -11.33
CA ASP A 526 20.81 -1.73 -10.91
C ASP A 526 19.32 -1.45 -11.16
N LEU A 527 18.76 -2.13 -12.16
CA LEU A 527 17.35 -2.07 -12.56
C LEU A 527 16.75 -3.47 -12.49
N ARG A 528 15.75 -3.65 -11.62
CA ARG A 528 15.07 -4.94 -11.42
C ARG A 528 13.64 -4.87 -11.96
N ILE A 529 13.46 -5.46 -13.14
CA ILE A 529 12.19 -5.54 -13.89
C ILE A 529 11.98 -6.94 -14.50
N SER A 530 12.64 -7.95 -13.95
CA SER A 530 12.71 -9.30 -14.52
C SER A 530 11.40 -10.10 -14.36
N SER A 531 10.50 -9.68 -13.47
CA SER A 531 9.15 -10.22 -13.30
C SER A 531 8.17 -9.73 -14.37
N TRP A 532 8.47 -8.62 -15.04
CA TRP A 532 7.52 -7.95 -15.92
C TRP A 532 7.17 -8.79 -17.15
N THR A 533 5.88 -8.88 -17.45
CA THR A 533 5.32 -9.52 -18.64
C THR A 533 4.44 -8.53 -19.44
N PRO A 534 4.99 -7.40 -19.93
CA PRO A 534 4.21 -6.41 -20.65
C PRO A 534 3.96 -6.83 -22.09
N LYS A 535 2.99 -6.16 -22.72
CA LYS A 535 2.69 -6.27 -24.16
C LYS A 535 2.77 -4.89 -24.85
N PRO A 536 3.99 -4.35 -25.04
CA PRO A 536 4.15 -2.98 -25.49
C PRO A 536 3.83 -2.80 -26.98
N GLN A 537 3.16 -1.70 -27.31
CA GLN A 537 3.05 -1.16 -28.66
C GLN A 537 4.18 -0.16 -28.98
N ASN A 538 4.67 0.56 -27.97
CA ASN A 538 5.72 1.56 -28.13
C ASN A 538 6.80 1.44 -27.05
N MET A 539 8.05 1.26 -27.48
CA MET A 539 9.24 1.21 -26.61
C MET A 539 10.27 2.28 -27.01
N ALA A 540 9.88 3.28 -27.80
CA ALA A 540 10.81 4.30 -28.29
C ALA A 540 11.53 4.99 -27.13
N ARG A 541 12.87 5.00 -27.18
CA ARG A 541 13.74 5.68 -26.21
C ARG A 541 13.59 5.19 -24.76
N ALA A 542 13.04 3.99 -24.52
CA ALA A 542 12.74 3.52 -23.16
C ALA A 542 13.98 3.51 -22.25
N PHE A 543 15.17 3.22 -22.80
CA PHE A 543 16.44 3.23 -22.05
C PHE A 543 17.48 4.18 -22.69
N GLU A 544 17.04 5.15 -23.50
CA GLU A 544 17.94 6.14 -24.11
C GLU A 544 18.75 6.85 -23.02
N HIS A 545 20.09 6.92 -23.18
CA HIS A 545 21.03 7.52 -22.24
C HIS A 545 21.13 6.86 -20.85
N CYS A 546 20.73 5.59 -20.68
CA CYS A 546 21.05 4.80 -19.47
C CYS A 546 22.53 4.39 -19.43
N GLN A 547 23.42 5.36 -19.22
CA GLN A 547 24.87 5.22 -19.43
C GLN A 547 25.56 4.26 -18.45
N SER A 548 25.00 4.06 -17.25
CA SER A 548 25.54 3.17 -16.23
C SER A 548 24.98 1.74 -16.25
N LEU A 549 23.92 1.50 -17.04
CA LEU A 549 23.25 0.21 -17.12
C LEU A 549 24.16 -0.81 -17.82
N LYS A 550 24.40 -1.97 -17.18
CA LYS A 550 25.37 -2.97 -17.67
C LYS A 550 24.73 -4.15 -18.37
N GLU A 551 23.61 -4.63 -17.84
CA GLU A 551 22.86 -5.76 -18.37
C GLU A 551 21.36 -5.46 -18.31
N LEU A 552 20.60 -6.02 -19.23
CA LEU A 552 19.15 -5.93 -19.21
C LEU A 552 18.52 -7.23 -19.72
N ASP A 553 17.55 -7.76 -18.97
CA ASP A 553 16.77 -8.92 -19.35
C ASP A 553 15.34 -8.51 -19.70
N LEU A 554 14.97 -8.70 -20.98
CA LEU A 554 13.64 -8.42 -21.53
C LEU A 554 12.98 -9.70 -22.08
N SER A 555 13.44 -10.88 -21.64
CA SER A 555 13.00 -12.19 -22.17
C SER A 555 11.53 -12.53 -21.91
N LYS A 556 10.91 -11.88 -20.92
CA LYS A 556 9.48 -12.08 -20.58
C LYS A 556 8.54 -11.09 -21.27
N TRP A 557 9.07 -10.15 -22.05
CA TRP A 557 8.25 -9.16 -22.73
C TRP A 557 7.61 -9.75 -23.98
N ASP A 558 6.28 -9.66 -24.08
CA ASP A 558 5.55 -10.02 -25.29
C ASP A 558 5.58 -8.83 -26.27
N VAL A 559 6.64 -8.75 -27.07
CA VAL A 559 6.80 -7.70 -28.09
C VAL A 559 6.02 -7.99 -29.38
N SER A 560 5.07 -8.94 -29.38
CA SER A 560 4.29 -9.29 -30.59
C SER A 560 3.49 -8.12 -31.16
N GLU A 561 3.17 -7.09 -30.37
CA GLU A 561 2.43 -5.89 -30.79
C GLU A 561 3.31 -4.65 -30.96
N VAL A 562 4.64 -4.77 -30.83
CA VAL A 562 5.52 -3.60 -30.88
C VAL A 562 5.57 -2.99 -32.29
N GLU A 563 5.39 -1.69 -32.37
CA GLU A 563 5.48 -0.91 -33.61
C GLU A 563 6.72 -0.01 -33.65
N TYR A 564 7.15 0.51 -32.49
CA TYR A 564 8.23 1.51 -32.38
C TYR A 564 9.30 1.10 -31.37
N VAL A 565 10.57 1.04 -31.82
CA VAL A 565 11.74 0.72 -30.99
C VAL A 565 12.92 1.69 -31.21
N LYS A 566 12.67 2.83 -31.86
CA LYS A 566 13.72 3.82 -32.17
C LYS A 566 14.47 4.22 -30.90
N LYS A 567 15.81 4.26 -31.00
CA LYS A 567 16.72 4.66 -29.93
C LYS A 567 16.55 3.90 -28.61
N LEU A 568 16.06 2.65 -28.65
CA LEU A 568 15.75 1.89 -27.44
C LEU A 568 16.90 1.85 -26.42
N PHE A 569 18.14 1.63 -26.89
CA PHE A 569 19.36 1.60 -26.09
C PHE A 569 20.38 2.66 -26.52
N TYR A 570 19.91 3.76 -27.11
CA TYR A 570 20.79 4.81 -27.62
C TYR A 570 21.68 5.36 -26.49
N ASN A 571 23.00 5.43 -26.72
CA ASN A 571 23.98 5.90 -25.73
C ASN A 571 23.94 5.18 -24.36
N CYS A 572 23.51 3.91 -24.32
CA CYS A 572 23.73 3.04 -23.15
C CYS A 572 25.20 2.59 -23.06
N ALA A 573 26.10 3.54 -22.80
CA ALA A 573 27.54 3.36 -22.98
C ALA A 573 28.14 2.21 -22.17
N SER A 574 27.55 1.82 -21.02
CA SER A 574 28.02 0.71 -20.18
C SER A 574 27.36 -0.64 -20.47
N LEU A 575 26.39 -0.71 -21.38
CA LEU A 575 25.65 -1.93 -21.68
C LEU A 575 26.58 -2.94 -22.36
N LYS A 576 26.57 -4.17 -21.84
CA LYS A 576 27.38 -5.30 -22.30
C LYS A 576 26.54 -6.48 -22.73
N LYS A 577 25.31 -6.58 -22.23
CA LYS A 577 24.43 -7.72 -22.48
C LYS A 577 22.96 -7.29 -22.50
N VAL A 578 22.25 -7.78 -23.50
CA VAL A 578 20.78 -7.69 -23.59
C VAL A 578 20.21 -9.07 -23.89
N THR A 579 19.16 -9.47 -23.16
CA THR A 579 18.45 -10.73 -23.39
C THR A 579 17.07 -10.47 -23.99
N LEU A 580 16.84 -10.95 -25.22
CA LEU A 580 15.65 -10.74 -26.05
C LEU A 580 14.93 -12.07 -26.37
N ASN A 581 15.11 -13.08 -25.51
CA ASN A 581 14.59 -14.42 -25.79
C ASN A 581 13.05 -14.40 -25.92
N GLY A 582 12.49 -15.25 -26.77
CA GLY A 582 11.03 -15.35 -26.96
C GLY A 582 10.39 -14.22 -27.77
N TRP A 583 11.15 -13.19 -28.17
CA TRP A 583 10.63 -12.04 -28.92
C TRP A 583 10.03 -12.44 -30.29
N LYS A 584 8.83 -11.92 -30.58
CA LYS A 584 8.11 -12.12 -31.84
C LYS A 584 7.90 -10.78 -32.55
N LEU A 585 8.62 -10.50 -33.64
CA LEU A 585 8.57 -9.19 -34.32
C LEU A 585 7.69 -9.19 -35.59
N ALA A 586 6.66 -10.03 -35.64
CA ALA A 586 5.80 -10.17 -36.81
C ALA A 586 5.03 -8.88 -37.15
N ASN A 587 4.44 -8.20 -36.14
CA ASN A 587 3.71 -6.95 -36.36
C ASN A 587 4.64 -5.77 -36.65
N PHE A 588 5.83 -5.72 -36.03
CA PHE A 588 6.84 -4.69 -36.31
C PHE A 588 7.19 -4.58 -37.81
N ASN A 589 7.16 -5.71 -38.50
CA ASN A 589 7.46 -5.81 -39.94
C ASN A 589 6.27 -5.46 -40.86
N LYS A 590 5.06 -5.23 -40.32
CA LYS A 590 3.92 -4.75 -41.12
C LYS A 590 4.19 -3.34 -41.65
N LYS A 591 3.65 -3.05 -42.82
CA LYS A 591 3.72 -1.71 -43.42
C LYS A 591 2.68 -0.83 -42.72
N ILE A 592 3.17 0.18 -42.00
CA ILE A 592 2.36 1.27 -41.42
C ILE A 592 2.50 2.46 -42.37
N THR A 593 1.39 3.15 -42.69
CA THR A 593 1.34 4.22 -43.70
C THR A 593 2.08 5.49 -43.29
N ASP A 594 2.20 5.73 -41.99
CA ASP A 594 2.60 7.04 -41.45
C ASP A 594 4.08 7.12 -41.07
N TYR A 595 4.78 5.98 -41.01
CA TYR A 595 6.21 5.91 -40.65
C TYR A 595 6.96 4.91 -41.51
N THR A 596 8.09 5.34 -42.07
CA THR A 596 9.04 4.45 -42.72
C THR A 596 9.62 3.47 -41.70
N ARG A 597 10.03 2.27 -42.16
CA ARG A 597 10.71 1.30 -41.30
C ARG A 597 11.93 1.91 -40.61
N LYS A 598 12.71 2.72 -41.35
CA LYS A 598 13.91 3.41 -40.86
C LYS A 598 13.59 4.28 -39.64
N GLU A 599 12.49 5.03 -39.66
CA GLU A 599 12.08 5.88 -38.53
C GLU A 599 11.65 5.07 -37.29
N ARG A 600 11.18 3.82 -37.47
CA ARG A 600 10.73 2.96 -36.36
C ARG A 600 11.84 2.19 -35.66
N GLU A 601 12.96 1.91 -36.34
CA GLU A 601 14.15 1.22 -35.79
C GLU A 601 15.42 2.09 -35.79
N GLU A 602 15.28 3.40 -35.88
CA GLU A 602 16.44 4.28 -35.96
C GLU A 602 17.30 4.14 -34.68
N HIS A 603 18.60 3.85 -34.85
CA HIS A 603 19.60 3.92 -33.78
C HIS A 603 19.30 3.06 -32.54
N VAL A 604 18.68 1.88 -32.70
CA VAL A 604 18.33 0.98 -31.57
C VAL A 604 19.52 0.73 -30.63
N PHE A 605 20.71 0.42 -31.18
CA PHE A 605 21.93 0.11 -30.42
C PHE A 605 23.06 1.12 -30.68
N SER A 606 22.76 2.34 -31.14
CA SER A 606 23.82 3.33 -31.39
C SER A 606 24.38 3.89 -30.07
N GLY A 607 25.67 4.20 -30.02
CA GLY A 607 26.32 4.81 -28.86
C GLY A 607 26.79 3.82 -27.78
N ILE A 608 26.64 2.51 -28.00
CA ILE A 608 27.25 1.50 -27.12
C ILE A 608 28.77 1.58 -27.24
N ASN A 609 29.50 1.57 -26.12
CA ASN A 609 30.95 1.58 -26.13
C ASN A 609 31.52 0.15 -26.17
N CYS A 610 31.96 -0.27 -27.35
CA CYS A 610 32.55 -1.58 -27.59
C CYS A 610 34.03 -1.55 -28.00
N ARG A 611 34.74 -0.42 -27.86
CA ARG A 611 36.15 -0.33 -28.34
C ARG A 611 37.11 -1.31 -27.67
N ASN A 612 36.83 -1.67 -26.41
CA ASN A 612 37.67 -2.56 -25.59
C ASN A 612 36.88 -3.73 -24.97
N ARG A 613 35.71 -4.07 -25.52
CA ARG A 613 34.85 -5.15 -25.01
C ARG A 613 33.79 -5.57 -26.03
N ASP A 614 33.34 -6.81 -25.94
CA ASP A 614 32.20 -7.31 -26.72
C ASP A 614 30.86 -6.83 -26.15
N PHE A 615 29.89 -6.63 -27.03
CA PHE A 615 28.47 -6.50 -26.71
C PHE A 615 27.70 -7.76 -27.11
N TYR A 616 26.95 -8.34 -26.18
CA TYR A 616 26.23 -9.61 -26.37
C TYR A 616 24.71 -9.38 -26.46
N ILE A 617 24.10 -9.90 -27.53
CA ILE A 617 22.65 -9.90 -27.70
C ILE A 617 22.17 -11.34 -27.75
N TYR A 618 21.37 -11.76 -26.76
CA TYR A 618 20.80 -13.11 -26.73
C TYR A 618 19.41 -13.11 -27.37
N VAL A 619 19.22 -13.95 -28.39
CA VAL A 619 17.99 -14.08 -29.16
C VAL A 619 17.65 -15.57 -29.30
N LYS A 620 17.26 -16.19 -28.18
CA LYS A 620 16.90 -17.61 -28.11
C LYS A 620 15.39 -17.80 -28.13
N ASN A 621 14.92 -18.95 -28.63
CA ASN A 621 13.50 -19.32 -28.66
C ASN A 621 12.58 -18.27 -29.32
N CYS A 622 13.09 -17.50 -30.28
CA CYS A 622 12.29 -16.58 -31.08
C CYS A 622 11.69 -17.35 -32.26
N ASP A 623 10.36 -17.32 -32.41
CA ASP A 623 9.68 -17.96 -33.54
C ASP A 623 10.02 -17.23 -34.86
N ASP A 624 10.52 -17.99 -35.83
CA ASP A 624 10.91 -17.61 -37.21
C ASP A 624 12.17 -16.72 -37.38
N LYS A 625 12.91 -16.96 -38.48
CA LYS A 625 14.15 -16.26 -38.90
C LYS A 625 14.03 -14.73 -38.86
N THR A 626 12.81 -14.21 -38.98
CA THR A 626 12.46 -12.79 -39.05
C THR A 626 12.93 -11.96 -37.84
N THR A 627 12.89 -12.52 -36.61
CA THR A 627 13.36 -11.80 -35.41
C THR A 627 14.88 -11.64 -35.43
N VAL A 628 15.62 -12.73 -35.70
CA VAL A 628 17.09 -12.70 -35.76
C VAL A 628 17.58 -11.77 -36.87
N GLU A 629 16.96 -11.82 -38.05
CA GLU A 629 17.26 -10.91 -39.17
C GLU A 629 16.96 -9.45 -38.83
N THR A 630 15.92 -9.21 -38.03
CA THR A 630 15.58 -7.87 -37.55
C THR A 630 16.62 -7.32 -36.58
N VAL A 631 17.04 -8.11 -35.60
CA VAL A 631 18.10 -7.72 -34.68
C VAL A 631 19.43 -7.49 -35.39
N LYS A 632 19.79 -8.35 -36.36
CA LYS A 632 20.97 -8.14 -37.23
C LYS A 632 20.93 -6.80 -37.93
N ARG A 633 19.80 -6.48 -38.57
CA ARG A 633 19.61 -5.19 -39.24
C ARG A 633 19.71 -4.00 -38.28
N TRP A 634 19.18 -4.11 -37.06
CA TRP A 634 19.35 -3.07 -36.04
C TRP A 634 20.81 -2.84 -35.68
N VAL A 635 21.60 -3.92 -35.58
CA VAL A 635 23.05 -3.86 -35.35
C VAL A 635 23.76 -3.21 -36.55
N ASP A 636 23.41 -3.58 -37.78
CA ASP A 636 23.99 -3.01 -39.01
C ASP A 636 23.71 -1.51 -39.16
N ASN A 637 22.55 -1.06 -38.70
CA ASN A 637 22.13 0.35 -38.73
C ASN A 637 22.64 1.16 -37.52
N SER A 638 23.43 0.55 -36.63
CA SER A 638 23.92 1.18 -35.40
C SER A 638 25.42 1.48 -35.47
N GLN A 639 25.83 2.54 -34.77
CA GLN A 639 27.24 2.95 -34.64
C GLN A 639 27.65 2.93 -33.17
N ILE A 640 28.89 2.58 -32.86
CA ILE A 640 29.42 2.66 -31.48
C ILE A 640 29.62 4.13 -31.05
N ALA A 641 29.90 4.32 -29.76
CA ALA A 641 30.40 5.60 -29.25
C ALA A 641 31.71 5.99 -29.99
N GLY A 642 31.61 7.00 -30.86
CA GLY A 642 32.71 7.42 -31.75
C GLY A 642 32.42 7.29 -33.26
N GLY A 643 31.25 6.79 -33.65
CA GLY A 643 30.74 6.84 -35.04
C GLY A 643 31.12 5.67 -35.93
N GLU A 644 31.89 4.70 -35.44
CA GLU A 644 32.22 3.48 -36.21
C GLU A 644 31.02 2.50 -36.24
N PRO A 645 30.81 1.73 -37.32
CA PRO A 645 29.73 0.74 -37.37
C PRO A 645 29.84 -0.33 -36.27
N LEU A 646 28.71 -0.66 -35.62
CA LEU A 646 28.66 -1.66 -34.55
C LEU A 646 28.92 -3.10 -35.06
N ASN A 647 28.65 -3.36 -36.34
CA ASN A 647 28.76 -4.68 -36.96
C ASN A 647 30.20 -5.15 -37.27
N LYS A 648 31.24 -4.40 -36.90
CA LYS A 648 32.67 -4.76 -37.13
C LYS A 648 33.23 -5.81 -36.15
N GLY A 649 32.46 -6.85 -35.82
CA GLY A 649 32.86 -7.90 -34.88
C GLY A 649 32.82 -7.50 -33.40
N LEU A 650 32.33 -6.28 -33.10
CA LEU A 650 32.19 -5.74 -31.73
C LEU A 650 30.88 -6.17 -31.04
N CYS A 651 29.96 -6.78 -31.81
CA CYS A 651 28.67 -7.27 -31.36
C CYS A 651 28.54 -8.77 -31.68
N LYS A 652 28.10 -9.54 -30.69
CA LYS A 652 27.87 -10.99 -30.77
C LYS A 652 26.38 -11.27 -30.56
N ILE A 653 25.70 -11.69 -31.62
CA ILE A 653 24.32 -12.15 -31.57
C ILE A 653 24.33 -13.66 -31.31
N ILE A 654 23.82 -14.07 -30.14
CA ILE A 654 23.77 -15.47 -29.70
C ILE A 654 22.35 -15.99 -29.94
N THR A 655 22.22 -16.93 -30.87
CA THR A 655 20.96 -17.62 -31.18
C THR A 655 20.93 -19.04 -30.62
N ASN A 656 19.82 -19.77 -30.83
CA ASN A 656 19.71 -21.19 -30.52
C ASN A 656 20.74 -22.05 -31.25
#